data_AF-A0A818X5L5-F1
#
_entry.id   AF-A0A818X5L5-F1
#
_cell.length_a   1.000
_cell.length_b   1.000
_cell.length_c   1.000
_cell.angle_alpha   90.00
_cell.angle_beta   90.00
_cell.angle_gamma   90.00
#
_symmetry.space_group_name_H-M   'P 1'
#
loop_
_entity.id
_entity.type
_entity.pdbx_description
1 polymer ?
#
loop_
_entity_poly.entity_id
_entity_poly.type
_entity_poly.pdbx_seq_one_letter_code
_entity_poly.pdbx_strand_id
1 'polypeptide(L)'
;MDLKLICQPKFHFRFFNFSGEPKAIAPSIHDYEHIPIVTLEEAVEPLVIFIPQVQDMVKLVKEKCQQPKDNLSIDESGSIMLYTMEWLPKEDSFHYIFNRKLHLNDPNELIPWYFYLKLISTSLSKLPKLSRRIFYRGINLDLKNEYFLNRKLFWYEFLSCLSSINAFDKKEFGFVHTGIRTLFIIHSNHAKNISQHSFYKIEHEILLLPGQRFQIVSYKSRDELHVITLKEISYPDSIETSLSTVTRNENLKLFNLLFRKRIKYYENYYEINLRNQNLTDTHMNIITEQAIKNKKCIWLSLQNNQITSQGLCIIADGLKENDSLESLYLSQNFVTNVGVKYLTEILSNNYSNLTLLCLDHNGIKDEGAHYLADMLKENRTLTDLWLSYNDISDYGVQSLANVLRSDNETLMQLYLNGNKLISDYSSNFLVSMFESNRTLNTFWLQDCCLSQEGKIKMSSYSYDNSAMDQRRSNFTNLYVKNFGKDMNETKLCQLFGTYGTITSCKIQTDNNGQSKGFGFVNFERPEMAQHAMMNLNGYVLHDGKQLYVGRFQKKSERQNELLRIREENQHKQSNNLSLFVSNLDPLIDEQLLEVIFTKFGRVTKTHILRNGNQSKGVGFVCFNTIEEATKALNEMNGKWILSKPIYVKLSTNMNSEQSITPSPPTPSISSATITSPPTIRMPYFNTPMMFYLPTLMAPTQSNNYPLSIDPLNLQTQSTKEYSPPPSSMLTSSSTTNTKQ
;
A
#
# COMPACT_ATOMS: atom_id res chain seq x y z
N MET A 1 -25.94 20.59 -7.83
CA MET A 1 -26.23 21.11 -9.19
C MET A 1 -27.49 20.43 -9.72
N ASP A 2 -28.22 21.04 -10.66
CA ASP A 2 -29.32 20.32 -11.33
C ASP A 2 -28.75 19.39 -12.41
N LEU A 3 -28.76 18.08 -12.13
CA LEU A 3 -28.24 17.03 -13.02
C LEU A 3 -28.89 17.07 -14.42
N LYS A 4 -30.12 17.60 -14.56
CA LYS A 4 -30.83 17.71 -15.84
C LYS A 4 -30.18 18.73 -16.80
N LEU A 5 -29.41 19.70 -16.28
CA LEU A 5 -28.67 20.68 -17.07
C LEU A 5 -27.31 20.16 -17.54
N ILE A 6 -26.66 19.30 -16.74
CA ILE A 6 -25.41 18.61 -17.14
C ILE A 6 -25.72 17.56 -18.22
N CYS A 7 -26.86 16.87 -18.12
CA CYS A 7 -27.28 15.81 -19.03
C CYS A 7 -28.02 16.29 -20.30
N GLN A 8 -27.68 17.47 -20.87
CA GLN A 8 -28.20 17.89 -22.18
C GLN A 8 -27.20 17.55 -23.31
N PRO A 9 -27.40 16.44 -24.06
CA PRO A 9 -26.50 16.08 -25.15
C PRO A 9 -26.65 17.04 -26.32
N LYS A 10 -25.53 17.60 -26.79
CA LYS A 10 -25.44 18.44 -27.99
C LYS A 10 -24.41 17.95 -29.02
N PHE A 11 -23.55 17.00 -28.62
CA PHE A 11 -22.46 16.43 -29.39
C PHE A 11 -22.21 14.99 -28.94
N HIS A 12 -21.59 14.17 -29.79
CA HIS A 12 -21.24 12.77 -29.51
C HIS A 12 -19.71 12.58 -29.59
N PHE A 13 -19.01 13.06 -28.55
CA PHE A 13 -17.55 13.13 -28.46
C PHE A 13 -16.85 11.78 -28.56
N ARG A 14 -17.53 10.67 -28.19
CA ARG A 14 -17.01 9.30 -28.35
C ARG A 14 -16.65 8.95 -29.78
N PHE A 15 -17.22 9.62 -30.79
CA PHE A 15 -16.89 9.41 -32.20
C PHE A 15 -15.66 10.20 -32.71
N PHE A 16 -15.20 11.24 -31.99
CA PHE A 16 -14.08 12.09 -32.42
C PHE A 16 -12.78 11.88 -31.64
N ASN A 17 -12.85 11.36 -30.41
CA ASN A 17 -11.65 11.03 -29.66
C ASN A 17 -10.87 9.90 -30.36
N PHE A 18 -9.55 10.02 -30.39
CA PHE A 18 -8.59 8.99 -30.77
C PHE A 18 -7.41 9.09 -29.82
N SER A 19 -7.03 7.99 -29.16
CA SER A 19 -5.76 7.94 -28.43
C SER A 19 -4.62 7.63 -29.41
N GLY A 20 -3.59 8.47 -29.44
CA GLY A 20 -2.45 8.33 -30.36
C GLY A 20 -1.64 7.04 -30.11
N GLU A 21 -0.77 6.65 -31.04
CA GLU A 21 -0.20 5.29 -31.13
C GLU A 21 0.12 4.56 -29.79
N PRO A 22 -0.42 3.34 -29.58
CA PRO A 22 -0.02 2.51 -28.44
C PRO A 22 1.40 1.95 -28.62
N LYS A 23 2.19 2.02 -27.56
CA LYS A 23 3.63 1.69 -27.59
C LYS A 23 3.91 0.32 -26.97
N ALA A 24 4.49 -0.56 -27.80
CA ALA A 24 4.91 -1.92 -27.46
C ALA A 24 3.79 -2.91 -27.06
N ILE A 25 4.19 -4.15 -26.75
CA ILE A 25 3.29 -5.24 -26.35
C ILE A 25 3.10 -5.18 -24.84
N ALA A 26 1.87 -4.92 -24.40
CA ALA A 26 1.50 -4.97 -23.01
C ALA A 26 1.46 -6.40 -22.43
N PRO A 27 1.71 -6.57 -21.12
CA PRO A 27 1.19 -7.71 -20.36
C PRO A 27 -0.34 -7.73 -20.45
N SER A 28 -0.92 -8.93 -20.52
CA SER A 28 -2.37 -9.10 -20.57
C SER A 28 -3.07 -8.60 -19.31
N ILE A 29 -4.13 -7.81 -19.47
CA ILE A 29 -5.05 -7.45 -18.38
C ILE A 29 -5.95 -8.66 -18.07
N HIS A 30 -5.42 -9.69 -17.39
CA HIS A 30 -6.15 -10.92 -17.05
C HIS A 30 -6.50 -11.02 -15.55
N ASP A 31 -5.85 -10.24 -14.68
CA ASP A 31 -5.95 -10.44 -13.23
C ASP A 31 -7.37 -10.15 -12.67
N TYR A 32 -8.17 -9.34 -13.38
CA TYR A 32 -9.58 -9.11 -13.04
C TYR A 32 -10.51 -10.28 -13.40
N GLU A 33 -10.10 -11.21 -14.26
CA GLU A 33 -11.00 -12.26 -14.77
C GLU A 33 -11.48 -13.21 -13.66
N HIS A 34 -10.70 -13.34 -12.58
CA HIS A 34 -11.00 -14.20 -11.43
C HIS A 34 -11.75 -13.47 -10.30
N ILE A 35 -11.95 -12.16 -10.41
CA ILE A 35 -12.74 -11.38 -9.45
C ILE A 35 -14.24 -11.72 -9.63
N PRO A 36 -15.04 -11.79 -8.54
CA PRO A 36 -16.49 -11.98 -8.64
C PRO A 36 -17.16 -10.84 -9.43
N ILE A 37 -18.32 -11.14 -10.01
CA ILE A 37 -19.20 -10.10 -10.57
C ILE A 37 -19.90 -9.43 -9.38
N VAL A 38 -19.80 -8.11 -9.31
CA VAL A 38 -20.40 -7.26 -8.26
C VAL A 38 -21.48 -6.36 -8.85
N THR A 39 -22.25 -5.67 -8.01
CA THR A 39 -23.22 -4.65 -8.44
C THR A 39 -22.53 -3.46 -9.11
N LEU A 40 -23.28 -2.64 -9.83
CA LEU A 40 -22.73 -1.48 -10.51
C LEU A 40 -22.23 -0.40 -9.53
N GLU A 41 -22.80 -0.29 -8.33
CA GLU A 41 -22.32 0.57 -7.25
C GLU A 41 -20.96 0.08 -6.73
N GLU A 42 -20.87 -1.19 -6.31
CA GLU A 42 -19.61 -1.82 -5.88
C GLU A 42 -18.52 -1.74 -6.96
N ALA A 43 -18.92 -1.83 -8.23
CA ALA A 43 -18.02 -1.71 -9.38
C ALA A 43 -17.41 -0.32 -9.56
N VAL A 44 -18.09 0.75 -9.10
CA VAL A 44 -17.60 2.14 -9.22
C VAL A 44 -17.16 2.76 -7.89
N GLU A 45 -17.35 2.10 -6.75
CA GLU A 45 -16.96 2.63 -5.44
C GLU A 45 -15.45 2.98 -5.35
N PRO A 46 -14.50 2.16 -5.88
CA PRO A 46 -13.09 2.55 -5.97
C PRO A 46 -12.82 3.73 -6.93
N LEU A 47 -13.80 4.07 -7.78
CA LEU A 47 -13.69 5.12 -8.79
C LEU A 47 -14.16 6.49 -8.30
N VAL A 48 -14.87 6.58 -7.17
CA VAL A 48 -15.42 7.83 -6.61
C VAL A 48 -14.33 8.88 -6.37
N ILE A 49 -13.11 8.46 -5.98
CA ILE A 49 -11.95 9.35 -5.78
C ILE A 49 -11.52 10.02 -7.10
N PHE A 50 -11.69 9.35 -8.24
CA PHE A 50 -11.32 9.86 -9.56
C PHE A 50 -12.49 10.51 -10.31
N ILE A 51 -13.73 10.11 -10.00
CA ILE A 51 -14.98 10.58 -10.61
C ILE A 51 -16.03 10.76 -9.50
N PRO A 52 -16.01 11.87 -8.73
CA PRO A 52 -16.89 12.04 -7.56
C PRO A 52 -18.39 11.94 -7.85
N GLN A 53 -18.78 12.27 -9.09
CA GLN A 53 -20.15 12.22 -9.59
C GLN A 53 -20.62 10.83 -10.06
N VAL A 54 -19.78 9.78 -9.98
CA VAL A 54 -20.10 8.45 -10.54
C VAL A 54 -21.28 7.75 -9.85
N GLN A 55 -21.51 7.98 -8.55
CA GLN A 55 -22.64 7.37 -7.82
C GLN A 55 -24.01 7.93 -8.30
N ASP A 56 -24.13 9.24 -8.50
CA ASP A 56 -25.32 9.87 -9.10
C ASP A 56 -25.59 9.32 -10.52
N MET A 57 -24.51 9.08 -11.27
CA MET A 57 -24.55 8.52 -12.62
C MET A 57 -24.99 7.06 -12.65
N VAL A 58 -24.53 6.23 -11.71
CA VAL A 58 -25.01 4.84 -11.54
C VAL A 58 -26.51 4.81 -11.26
N LYS A 59 -27.00 5.68 -10.38
CA LYS A 59 -28.44 5.81 -10.12
C LYS A 59 -29.23 6.17 -11.38
N LEU A 60 -28.78 7.18 -12.14
CA LEU A 60 -29.44 7.61 -13.38
C LEU A 60 -29.49 6.51 -14.45
N VAL A 61 -28.41 5.72 -14.62
CA VAL A 61 -28.44 4.61 -15.59
C VAL A 61 -29.30 3.45 -15.10
N LYS A 62 -29.30 3.14 -13.79
CA LYS A 62 -30.19 2.12 -13.22
C LYS A 62 -31.68 2.45 -13.38
N GLU A 63 -32.06 3.71 -13.17
CA GLU A 63 -33.42 4.21 -13.44
C GLU A 63 -33.81 4.01 -14.92
N LYS A 64 -32.86 4.15 -15.86
CA LYS A 64 -33.07 3.84 -17.30
C LYS A 64 -33.00 2.35 -17.66
N CYS A 65 -32.44 1.50 -16.80
CA CYS A 65 -32.18 0.06 -17.03
C CYS A 65 -33.28 -0.88 -16.51
N GLN A 66 -34.36 -0.38 -15.89
CA GLN A 66 -35.37 -1.17 -15.17
C GLN A 66 -35.95 -2.39 -15.92
N GLN A 67 -35.92 -2.40 -17.26
CA GLN A 67 -36.23 -3.57 -18.09
C GLN A 67 -35.09 -3.81 -19.09
N PRO A 68 -34.03 -4.55 -18.70
CA PRO A 68 -32.90 -4.84 -19.57
C PRO A 68 -33.25 -5.90 -20.63
N LYS A 69 -32.57 -5.85 -21.78
CA LYS A 69 -32.67 -6.84 -22.86
C LYS A 69 -31.49 -7.82 -22.83
N ASP A 70 -31.46 -8.73 -23.80
CA ASP A 70 -30.35 -9.64 -24.11
C ASP A 70 -29.83 -10.45 -22.90
N ASN A 71 -30.74 -10.77 -21.97
CA ASN A 71 -30.51 -11.49 -20.72
C ASN A 71 -29.42 -10.88 -19.79
N LEU A 72 -29.22 -9.56 -19.87
CA LEU A 72 -28.40 -8.81 -18.92
C LEU A 72 -29.18 -8.49 -17.64
N SER A 73 -28.48 -8.40 -16.50
CA SER A 73 -29.04 -7.78 -15.29
C SER A 73 -29.16 -6.25 -15.44
N ILE A 74 -29.79 -5.60 -14.46
CA ILE A 74 -29.85 -4.14 -14.38
C ILE A 74 -28.43 -3.54 -14.26
N ASP A 75 -27.56 -4.15 -13.46
CA ASP A 75 -26.16 -3.76 -13.29
C ASP A 75 -25.32 -3.97 -14.56
N GLU A 76 -25.50 -5.09 -15.24
CA GLU A 76 -24.78 -5.41 -16.47
C GLU A 76 -25.19 -4.45 -17.61
N SER A 77 -26.50 -4.27 -17.80
CA SER A 77 -27.07 -3.28 -18.71
C SER A 77 -26.62 -1.85 -18.36
N GLY A 78 -26.60 -1.53 -17.06
CA GLY A 78 -26.18 -0.24 -16.53
C GLY A 78 -24.69 0.03 -16.71
N SER A 79 -23.84 -1.00 -16.64
CA SER A 79 -22.39 -0.86 -16.88
C SER A 79 -22.12 -0.37 -18.30
N ILE A 80 -22.80 -0.96 -19.29
CA ILE A 80 -22.72 -0.55 -20.70
C ILE A 80 -23.30 0.86 -20.86
N MET A 81 -24.46 1.15 -20.25
CA MET A 81 -25.07 2.48 -20.38
C MET A 81 -24.19 3.58 -19.74
N LEU A 82 -23.55 3.31 -18.59
CA LEU A 82 -22.59 4.23 -17.95
C LEU A 82 -21.37 4.47 -18.83
N TYR A 83 -20.82 3.43 -19.48
CA TYR A 83 -19.74 3.61 -20.46
C TYR A 83 -20.18 4.53 -21.61
N THR A 84 -21.38 4.34 -22.14
CA THR A 84 -21.85 5.13 -23.29
C THR A 84 -22.28 6.55 -22.96
N MET A 85 -22.38 6.93 -21.68
CA MET A 85 -22.85 8.26 -21.29
C MET A 85 -21.75 9.32 -21.49
N GLU A 86 -22.14 10.51 -21.97
CA GLU A 86 -21.26 11.66 -22.16
C GLU A 86 -21.79 12.90 -21.44
N TRP A 87 -20.87 13.77 -21.01
CA TRP A 87 -21.15 15.09 -20.46
C TRP A 87 -20.02 16.05 -20.79
N LEU A 88 -20.18 17.32 -20.39
CA LEU A 88 -19.15 18.35 -20.54
C LEU A 88 -18.49 18.66 -19.18
N PRO A 89 -17.16 18.87 -19.13
CA PRO A 89 -16.22 18.73 -20.25
C PRO A 89 -16.01 17.26 -20.66
N LYS A 90 -15.64 17.01 -21.91
CA LYS A 90 -15.54 15.63 -22.45
C LYS A 90 -14.42 14.83 -21.77
N GLU A 91 -13.41 15.53 -21.25
CA GLU A 91 -12.27 14.99 -20.51
C GLU A 91 -12.68 14.36 -19.17
N ASP A 92 -13.81 14.80 -18.59
CA ASP A 92 -14.36 14.26 -17.36
C ASP A 92 -15.36 13.11 -17.62
N SER A 93 -15.64 12.79 -18.88
CA SER A 93 -16.56 11.69 -19.24
C SER A 93 -15.96 10.34 -18.90
N PHE A 94 -16.76 9.46 -18.29
CA PHE A 94 -16.31 8.16 -17.77
C PHE A 94 -15.60 7.31 -18.83
N HIS A 95 -16.11 7.26 -20.07
CA HIS A 95 -15.45 6.55 -21.17
C HIS A 95 -14.03 7.06 -21.48
N TYR A 96 -13.82 8.38 -21.37
CA TYR A 96 -12.54 9.02 -21.72
C TYR A 96 -11.50 8.73 -20.64
N ILE A 97 -11.90 8.84 -19.36
CA ILE A 97 -11.05 8.49 -18.22
C ILE A 97 -10.71 6.99 -18.27
N PHE A 98 -11.70 6.12 -18.50
CA PHE A 98 -11.51 4.67 -18.59
C PHE A 98 -10.58 4.25 -19.74
N ASN A 99 -10.84 4.74 -20.97
CA ASN A 99 -9.99 4.44 -22.12
C ASN A 99 -8.58 5.03 -21.96
N ARG A 100 -8.42 6.20 -21.30
CA ARG A 100 -7.07 6.71 -20.95
C ARG A 100 -6.32 5.75 -20.02
N LYS A 101 -6.98 5.20 -19.00
CA LYS A 101 -6.35 4.24 -18.05
C LYS A 101 -6.01 2.92 -18.75
N LEU A 102 -6.89 2.40 -19.62
CA LEU A 102 -6.61 1.24 -20.47
C LEU A 102 -5.44 1.48 -21.43
N HIS A 103 -5.32 2.68 -22.00
CA HIS A 103 -4.22 3.06 -22.88
C HIS A 103 -2.88 3.18 -22.13
N LEU A 104 -2.87 3.70 -20.91
CA LEU A 104 -1.66 3.83 -20.09
C LEU A 104 -1.05 2.46 -19.73
N ASN A 105 -1.88 1.44 -19.55
CA ASN A 105 -1.48 0.07 -19.25
C ASN A 105 -0.53 -0.05 -18.02
N ASP A 106 -0.71 0.82 -17.02
CA ASP A 106 -0.11 0.68 -15.69
C ASP A 106 -1.08 -0.12 -14.81
N PRO A 107 -0.69 -1.28 -14.25
CA PRO A 107 -1.53 -2.06 -13.36
C PRO A 107 -2.05 -1.26 -12.15
N ASN A 108 -1.24 -0.34 -11.59
CA ASN A 108 -1.63 0.46 -10.43
C ASN A 108 -2.78 1.42 -10.76
N GLU A 109 -2.78 1.96 -11.98
CA GLU A 109 -3.81 2.84 -12.51
C GLU A 109 -5.08 2.08 -12.95
N LEU A 110 -4.97 0.77 -13.19
CA LEU A 110 -6.08 -0.08 -13.61
C LEU A 110 -6.73 -0.88 -12.48
N ILE A 111 -6.03 -1.17 -11.37
CA ILE A 111 -6.57 -1.89 -10.21
C ILE A 111 -7.91 -1.32 -9.70
N PRO A 112 -8.10 0.02 -9.54
CA PRO A 112 -9.39 0.58 -9.14
C PRO A 112 -10.54 0.28 -10.12
N TRP A 113 -10.21 0.02 -11.39
CA TRP A 113 -11.16 -0.26 -12.46
C TRP A 113 -11.48 -1.75 -12.62
N TYR A 114 -10.80 -2.65 -11.90
CA TYR A 114 -10.93 -4.09 -12.11
C TYR A 114 -12.35 -4.63 -11.90
N PHE A 115 -13.11 -4.15 -10.90
CA PHE A 115 -14.51 -4.55 -10.71
C PHE A 115 -15.41 -4.07 -11.85
N TYR A 116 -15.25 -2.82 -12.29
CA TYR A 116 -16.00 -2.29 -13.44
C TYR A 116 -15.64 -3.00 -14.75
N LEU A 117 -14.34 -3.25 -14.98
CA LEU A 117 -13.83 -3.97 -16.14
C LEU A 117 -14.33 -5.43 -16.15
N LYS A 118 -14.44 -6.08 -14.98
CA LYS A 118 -15.10 -7.38 -14.82
C LYS A 118 -16.57 -7.32 -15.22
N LEU A 119 -17.32 -6.35 -14.70
CA LEU A 119 -18.75 -6.20 -14.94
C LEU A 119 -19.05 -5.91 -16.42
N ILE A 120 -18.40 -4.90 -17.02
CA ILE A 120 -18.64 -4.55 -18.43
C ILE A 120 -18.18 -5.65 -19.39
N SER A 121 -17.04 -6.31 -19.16
CA SER A 121 -16.59 -7.44 -19.99
C SER A 121 -17.54 -8.64 -19.90
N THR A 122 -18.08 -8.93 -18.70
CA THR A 122 -19.11 -9.98 -18.54
C THR A 122 -20.38 -9.62 -19.29
N SER A 123 -20.87 -8.38 -19.13
CA SER A 123 -22.06 -7.84 -19.80
C SER A 123 -21.94 -7.95 -21.32
N LEU A 124 -20.82 -7.48 -21.86
CA LEU A 124 -20.52 -7.53 -23.29
C LEU A 124 -20.33 -8.98 -23.77
N SER A 125 -19.83 -9.91 -22.95
CA SER A 125 -19.69 -11.32 -23.35
C SER A 125 -21.04 -11.98 -23.66
N LYS A 126 -22.08 -11.71 -22.85
CA LYS A 126 -23.44 -12.25 -22.98
C LYS A 126 -24.17 -11.81 -24.26
N LEU A 127 -23.89 -10.60 -24.75
CA LEU A 127 -24.56 -10.05 -25.94
C LEU A 127 -24.42 -10.94 -27.19
N PRO A 128 -25.46 -11.04 -28.05
CA PRO A 128 -25.46 -11.92 -29.20
C PRO A 128 -24.33 -11.63 -30.20
N LYS A 129 -23.82 -12.68 -30.86
CA LYS A 129 -22.80 -12.56 -31.92
C LYS A 129 -23.41 -11.94 -33.18
N LEU A 130 -22.66 -11.05 -33.84
CA LEU A 130 -23.12 -10.35 -35.03
C LEU A 130 -22.94 -11.19 -36.31
N SER A 131 -23.96 -11.20 -37.16
CA SER A 131 -23.91 -11.77 -38.51
C SER A 131 -23.10 -10.89 -39.47
N ARG A 132 -23.23 -9.57 -39.33
CA ARG A 132 -22.39 -8.57 -40.01
C ARG A 132 -21.04 -8.44 -39.30
N ARG A 133 -19.96 -8.34 -40.08
CA ARG A 133 -18.57 -8.20 -39.59
C ARG A 133 -17.87 -6.90 -39.99
N ILE A 134 -18.53 -6.01 -40.74
CA ILE A 134 -17.93 -4.77 -41.26
C ILE A 134 -18.63 -3.56 -40.61
N PHE A 135 -17.83 -2.73 -39.95
CA PHE A 135 -18.25 -1.54 -39.19
C PHE A 135 -17.42 -0.32 -39.62
N TYR A 136 -17.85 0.89 -39.25
CA TYR A 136 -17.22 2.13 -39.70
C TYR A 136 -16.94 3.10 -38.55
N ARG A 137 -15.85 3.86 -38.65
CA ARG A 137 -15.48 4.93 -37.71
C ARG A 137 -14.85 6.09 -38.47
N GLY A 138 -15.46 7.27 -38.42
CA GLY A 138 -14.94 8.49 -39.03
C GLY A 138 -14.26 9.37 -37.98
N ILE A 139 -13.15 10.02 -38.34
CA ILE A 139 -12.38 10.92 -37.47
C ILE A 139 -11.99 12.15 -38.30
N ASN A 140 -12.24 13.35 -37.77
CA ASN A 140 -11.96 14.63 -38.45
C ASN A 140 -10.49 15.05 -38.31
N LEU A 141 -9.55 14.13 -38.63
CA LEU A 141 -8.10 14.30 -38.56
C LEU A 141 -7.39 13.60 -39.72
N ASP A 142 -6.18 14.05 -40.06
CA ASP A 142 -5.24 13.33 -40.93
C ASP A 142 -4.43 12.33 -40.11
N LEU A 143 -4.66 11.03 -40.33
CA LEU A 143 -3.92 9.94 -39.70
C LEU A 143 -3.12 9.10 -40.73
N LYS A 144 -2.97 9.58 -41.98
CA LYS A 144 -2.43 8.74 -43.07
C LYS A 144 -1.02 8.19 -42.82
N ASN A 145 -0.20 8.97 -42.13
CA ASN A 145 1.19 8.63 -41.84
C ASN A 145 1.35 7.58 -40.73
N GLU A 146 0.33 7.42 -39.86
CA GLU A 146 0.32 6.43 -38.77
C GLU A 146 -0.13 5.04 -39.27
N TYR A 147 -0.81 4.96 -40.43
CA TYR A 147 -1.55 3.77 -40.87
C TYR A 147 -1.07 3.18 -42.22
N PHE A 148 0.17 2.69 -42.25
CA PHE A 148 0.77 2.06 -43.44
C PHE A 148 0.38 0.58 -43.65
N LEU A 149 0.32 0.15 -44.92
CA LEU A 149 -0.13 -1.19 -45.33
C LEU A 149 0.65 -2.32 -44.64
N ASN A 150 -0.04 -3.42 -44.34
CA ASN A 150 0.44 -4.61 -43.63
C ASN A 150 0.86 -4.41 -42.16
N ARG A 151 0.90 -3.17 -41.63
CA ARG A 151 1.14 -2.92 -40.19
C ARG A 151 0.16 -3.72 -39.34
N LYS A 152 0.67 -4.34 -38.28
CA LYS A 152 -0.14 -4.97 -37.23
C LYS A 152 -0.30 -3.99 -36.07
N LEU A 153 -1.50 -3.94 -35.50
CA LEU A 153 -1.91 -3.07 -34.41
C LEU A 153 -2.52 -3.92 -33.29
N PHE A 154 -2.28 -3.53 -32.05
CA PHE A 154 -3.01 -4.02 -30.88
C PHE A 154 -3.93 -2.90 -30.40
N TRP A 155 -5.19 -3.23 -30.11
CA TRP A 155 -6.23 -2.25 -29.79
C TRP A 155 -6.51 -2.23 -28.28
N TYR A 156 -6.32 -1.08 -27.65
CA TYR A 156 -6.30 -0.95 -26.17
C TYR A 156 -7.58 -0.35 -25.58
N GLU A 157 -8.33 0.42 -26.36
CA GLU A 157 -9.53 1.15 -25.91
C GLU A 157 -10.83 0.47 -26.37
N PHE A 158 -11.94 0.71 -25.67
CA PHE A 158 -13.27 0.42 -26.19
C PHE A 158 -13.62 1.45 -27.28
N LEU A 159 -13.89 1.02 -28.52
CA LEU A 159 -14.12 1.93 -29.65
C LEU A 159 -15.57 1.84 -30.17
N SER A 160 -16.31 2.93 -30.03
CA SER A 160 -17.65 3.10 -30.62
C SER A 160 -17.59 3.21 -32.15
N CYS A 161 -18.36 2.36 -32.83
CA CYS A 161 -18.39 2.21 -34.28
C CYS A 161 -19.84 2.23 -34.80
N LEU A 162 -20.01 2.62 -36.06
CA LEU A 162 -21.29 2.66 -36.75
C LEU A 162 -21.51 1.38 -37.57
N SER A 163 -22.75 0.90 -37.57
CA SER A 163 -23.18 -0.31 -38.30
C SER A 163 -23.43 -0.10 -39.80
N SER A 164 -23.49 1.16 -40.27
CA SER A 164 -23.66 1.53 -41.67
C SER A 164 -22.89 2.81 -42.01
N ILE A 165 -22.39 2.93 -43.23
CA ILE A 165 -21.68 4.13 -43.70
C ILE A 165 -22.62 5.33 -43.88
N ASN A 166 -23.87 5.09 -44.29
CA ASN A 166 -24.93 6.11 -44.42
C ASN A 166 -25.33 6.77 -43.08
N ALA A 167 -24.80 6.29 -41.94
CA ALA A 167 -25.00 6.94 -40.67
C ALA A 167 -24.21 8.26 -40.55
N PHE A 168 -23.11 8.44 -41.31
CA PHE A 168 -22.35 9.70 -41.34
C PHE A 168 -23.12 10.84 -42.00
N ASP A 169 -24.08 10.55 -42.89
CA ASP A 169 -24.92 11.58 -43.55
C ASP A 169 -25.89 12.28 -42.57
N LYS A 170 -26.07 11.71 -41.36
CA LYS A 170 -26.80 12.34 -40.26
C LYS A 170 -25.90 13.31 -39.51
N LYS A 171 -26.29 14.59 -39.49
CA LYS A 171 -25.59 15.69 -38.79
C LYS A 171 -25.23 15.38 -37.32
N GLU A 172 -26.02 14.54 -36.66
CA GLU A 172 -25.82 14.06 -35.28
C GLU A 172 -24.42 13.47 -35.04
N PHE A 173 -23.85 12.74 -36.00
CA PHE A 173 -22.55 12.07 -35.85
C PHE A 173 -21.35 12.95 -36.22
N GLY A 174 -21.58 14.21 -36.61
CA GLY A 174 -20.58 15.28 -36.79
C GLY A 174 -19.31 14.98 -37.62
N PHE A 175 -19.30 13.90 -38.40
CA PHE A 175 -18.27 13.64 -39.39
C PHE A 175 -18.45 14.62 -40.54
N VAL A 176 -17.47 15.49 -40.78
CA VAL A 176 -17.63 16.58 -41.74
C VAL A 176 -17.30 16.08 -43.14
N HIS A 177 -18.14 16.35 -44.13
CA HIS A 177 -17.90 15.91 -45.53
C HIS A 177 -16.84 16.77 -46.26
N THR A 178 -16.25 17.75 -45.58
CA THR A 178 -15.20 18.68 -46.04
C THR A 178 -14.11 18.80 -44.97
N GLY A 179 -12.88 19.16 -45.36
CA GLY A 179 -11.72 19.20 -44.47
C GLY A 179 -11.03 17.83 -44.34
N ILE A 180 -9.76 17.83 -43.95
CA ILE A 180 -8.94 16.60 -43.91
C ILE A 180 -9.43 15.65 -42.83
N ARG A 181 -9.69 14.40 -43.21
CA ARG A 181 -10.39 13.42 -42.39
C ARG A 181 -10.05 11.97 -42.74
N THR A 182 -10.23 11.08 -41.77
CA THR A 182 -9.91 9.67 -41.86
C THR A 182 -11.13 8.80 -41.59
N LEU A 183 -11.43 7.87 -42.49
CA LEU A 183 -12.50 6.87 -42.37
C LEU A 183 -11.90 5.47 -42.23
N PHE A 184 -12.17 4.83 -41.09
CA PHE A 184 -11.84 3.43 -40.85
C PHE A 184 -12.99 2.52 -41.28
N ILE A 185 -12.67 1.49 -42.05
CA ILE A 185 -13.52 0.34 -42.37
C ILE A 185 -12.95 -0.84 -41.58
N ILE A 186 -13.69 -1.31 -40.58
CA ILE A 186 -13.22 -2.27 -39.57
C ILE A 186 -13.92 -3.61 -39.79
N HIS A 187 -13.16 -4.63 -40.18
CA HIS A 187 -13.62 -6.01 -40.27
C HIS A 187 -13.32 -6.72 -38.95
N SER A 188 -14.33 -6.96 -38.11
CA SER A 188 -14.20 -7.56 -36.77
C SER A 188 -15.17 -8.73 -36.56
N ASN A 189 -14.73 -9.74 -35.79
CA ASN A 189 -15.54 -10.86 -35.33
C ASN A 189 -16.00 -10.71 -33.87
N HIS A 190 -15.29 -9.90 -33.08
CA HIS A 190 -15.51 -9.76 -31.63
C HIS A 190 -16.31 -8.51 -31.23
N ALA A 191 -16.53 -7.56 -32.14
CA ALA A 191 -17.39 -6.39 -31.90
C ALA A 191 -18.83 -6.78 -31.49
N LYS A 192 -19.43 -6.01 -30.58
CA LYS A 192 -20.77 -6.25 -30.00
C LYS A 192 -21.72 -5.12 -30.35
N ASN A 193 -22.98 -5.45 -30.66
CA ASN A 193 -24.03 -4.43 -30.78
C ASN A 193 -24.54 -4.06 -29.40
N ILE A 194 -24.38 -2.80 -28.99
CA ILE A 194 -24.79 -2.30 -27.69
C ILE A 194 -25.99 -1.34 -27.77
N SER A 195 -26.62 -1.20 -28.95
CA SER A 195 -27.69 -0.21 -29.19
C SER A 195 -28.91 -0.28 -28.25
N GLN A 196 -29.20 -1.44 -27.65
CA GLN A 196 -30.28 -1.60 -26.66
C GLN A 196 -29.87 -1.16 -25.24
N HIS A 197 -28.57 -1.05 -25.00
CA HIS A 197 -27.93 -0.78 -23.71
C HIS A 197 -27.11 0.52 -23.71
N SER A 198 -26.98 1.19 -24.85
CA SER A 198 -26.39 2.53 -24.95
C SER A 198 -27.36 3.58 -24.40
N PHE A 199 -26.82 4.62 -23.75
CA PHE A 199 -27.54 5.81 -23.31
C PHE A 199 -28.24 6.50 -24.49
N TYR A 200 -27.69 6.33 -25.70
CA TYR A 200 -28.13 6.93 -26.96
C TYR A 200 -28.79 5.87 -27.86
N LYS A 201 -30.03 5.49 -27.53
CA LYS A 201 -30.80 4.40 -28.19
C LYS A 201 -31.01 4.54 -29.72
N ILE A 202 -30.68 5.70 -30.30
CA ILE A 202 -30.82 6.01 -31.74
C ILE A 202 -29.54 5.65 -32.54
N GLU A 203 -28.39 5.47 -31.88
CA GLU A 203 -27.08 5.40 -32.55
C GLU A 203 -26.82 4.09 -33.32
N HIS A 204 -27.59 3.03 -33.07
CA HIS A 204 -27.30 1.66 -33.54
C HIS A 204 -25.83 1.24 -33.26
N GLU A 205 -25.35 1.65 -32.08
CA GLU A 205 -23.94 1.63 -31.69
C GLU A 205 -23.36 0.21 -31.63
N ILE A 206 -22.20 0.04 -32.27
CA ILE A 206 -21.38 -1.18 -32.21
C ILE A 206 -20.12 -0.86 -31.41
N LEU A 207 -19.85 -1.62 -30.35
CA LEU A 207 -18.65 -1.47 -29.55
C LEU A 207 -17.59 -2.50 -29.98
N LEU A 208 -16.43 -2.02 -30.41
CA LEU A 208 -15.23 -2.83 -30.53
C LEU A 208 -14.55 -2.94 -29.16
N LEU A 209 -14.13 -4.16 -28.81
CA LEU A 209 -13.52 -4.49 -27.53
C LEU A 209 -12.01 -4.17 -27.51
N PRO A 210 -11.41 -3.90 -26.34
CA PRO A 210 -9.96 -3.89 -26.16
C PRO A 210 -9.37 -5.31 -26.30
N GLY A 211 -8.04 -5.39 -26.36
CA GLY A 211 -7.29 -6.64 -26.52
C GLY A 211 -7.25 -7.20 -27.95
N GLN A 212 -7.94 -6.56 -28.90
CA GLN A 212 -8.10 -7.05 -30.27
C GLN A 212 -6.86 -6.70 -31.13
N ARG A 213 -6.49 -7.61 -32.04
CA ARG A 213 -5.36 -7.42 -32.97
C ARG A 213 -5.86 -7.19 -34.40
N PHE A 214 -5.37 -6.15 -35.05
CA PHE A 214 -5.74 -5.75 -36.41
C PHE A 214 -4.54 -5.71 -37.35
N GLN A 215 -4.77 -5.95 -38.64
CA GLN A 215 -3.83 -5.66 -39.70
C GLN A 215 -4.43 -4.62 -40.66
N ILE A 216 -3.61 -3.68 -41.11
CA ILE A 216 -3.97 -2.72 -42.16
C ILE A 216 -3.91 -3.45 -43.51
N VAL A 217 -5.06 -3.70 -44.13
CA VAL A 217 -5.18 -4.51 -45.37
C VAL A 217 -5.48 -3.68 -46.62
N SER A 218 -5.87 -2.42 -46.47
CA SER A 218 -6.04 -1.48 -47.57
C SER A 218 -5.92 -0.05 -47.05
N TYR A 219 -5.31 0.81 -47.85
CA TYR A 219 -5.30 2.26 -47.67
C TYR A 219 -5.67 2.91 -49.00
N LYS A 220 -6.55 3.92 -48.97
CA LYS A 220 -6.90 4.73 -50.14
C LYS A 220 -6.95 6.19 -49.74
N SER A 221 -6.30 7.05 -50.52
CA SER A 221 -6.40 8.51 -50.38
C SER A 221 -7.16 9.05 -51.57
N ARG A 222 -8.11 9.97 -51.33
CA ARG A 222 -8.67 10.81 -52.37
C ARG A 222 -8.95 12.18 -51.79
N ASP A 223 -8.33 13.20 -52.36
CA ASP A 223 -8.48 14.59 -51.96
C ASP A 223 -8.23 14.70 -50.44
N GLU A 224 -9.15 15.30 -49.68
CA GLU A 224 -9.08 15.43 -48.21
C GLU A 224 -9.50 14.17 -47.42
N LEU A 225 -9.90 13.07 -48.09
CA LEU A 225 -10.41 11.86 -47.45
C LEU A 225 -9.38 10.72 -47.51
N HIS A 226 -8.95 10.27 -46.34
CA HIS A 226 -8.15 9.06 -46.15
C HIS A 226 -9.06 7.92 -45.71
N VAL A 227 -8.95 6.74 -46.34
CA VAL A 227 -9.76 5.55 -46.03
C VAL A 227 -8.83 4.38 -45.69
N ILE A 228 -8.91 3.91 -44.45
CA ILE A 228 -8.09 2.82 -43.91
C ILE A 228 -8.98 1.60 -43.70
N THR A 229 -8.55 0.43 -44.17
CA THR A 229 -9.25 -0.83 -43.92
C THR A 229 -8.46 -1.67 -42.93
N LEU A 230 -9.05 -1.88 -41.75
CA LEU A 230 -8.53 -2.73 -40.69
C LEU A 230 -9.20 -4.11 -40.77
N LYS A 231 -8.41 -5.18 -40.73
CA LYS A 231 -8.90 -6.56 -40.60
C LYS A 231 -8.44 -7.16 -39.30
N GLU A 232 -9.38 -7.60 -38.47
CA GLU A 232 -9.10 -8.35 -37.25
C GLU A 232 -8.35 -9.65 -37.63
N ILE A 233 -7.25 -9.90 -36.94
CA ILE A 233 -6.40 -11.08 -37.16
C ILE A 233 -6.39 -11.94 -35.89
N SER A 234 -6.90 -13.15 -36.00
CA SER A 234 -6.63 -14.20 -35.02
C SER A 234 -5.13 -14.53 -35.03
N TYR A 235 -4.61 -14.89 -33.86
CA TYR A 235 -3.31 -15.56 -33.80
C TYR A 235 -3.44 -16.99 -34.37
N PRO A 236 -2.39 -17.60 -34.94
CA PRO A 236 -2.40 -19.04 -35.16
C PRO A 236 -2.54 -19.80 -33.83
N ASP A 237 -3.69 -20.45 -33.63
CA ASP A 237 -4.00 -21.33 -32.50
C ASP A 237 -3.08 -22.56 -32.51
N SER A 238 -1.89 -22.41 -31.95
CA SER A 238 -0.90 -23.49 -31.73
C SER A 238 0.37 -23.02 -31.03
N ILE A 239 0.73 -21.72 -31.08
CA ILE A 239 2.04 -21.22 -30.58
C ILE A 239 1.93 -20.22 -29.42
N GLU A 240 1.10 -19.16 -29.46
CA GLU A 240 0.97 -18.27 -28.27
C GLU A 240 0.15 -18.92 -27.15
N THR A 241 -0.94 -19.64 -27.44
CA THR A 241 -1.73 -20.36 -26.41
C THR A 241 -1.03 -21.59 -25.84
N SER A 242 0.05 -22.06 -26.47
CA SER A 242 0.92 -23.11 -25.94
C SER A 242 2.16 -22.52 -25.28
N LEU A 243 3.00 -21.72 -25.95
CA LEU A 243 4.22 -21.17 -25.33
C LEU A 243 3.95 -19.99 -24.38
N SER A 244 2.99 -19.10 -24.65
CA SER A 244 2.66 -18.10 -23.61
C SER A 244 1.90 -18.74 -22.45
N THR A 245 0.93 -19.66 -22.68
CA THR A 245 0.14 -20.23 -21.57
C THR A 245 0.81 -21.41 -20.88
N VAL A 246 1.68 -22.18 -21.54
CA VAL A 246 2.57 -23.16 -20.88
C VAL A 246 3.76 -22.44 -20.29
N THR A 247 4.49 -21.53 -20.96
CA THR A 247 5.59 -20.81 -20.27
C THR A 247 5.09 -19.78 -19.25
N ARG A 248 3.81 -19.34 -19.25
CA ARG A 248 3.20 -18.59 -18.13
C ARG A 248 2.59 -19.48 -17.07
N ASN A 249 1.97 -20.63 -17.39
CA ASN A 249 1.65 -21.59 -16.33
C ASN A 249 2.90 -22.23 -15.75
N GLU A 250 3.99 -22.36 -16.49
CA GLU A 250 5.28 -22.82 -15.99
C GLU A 250 6.01 -21.70 -15.29
N ASN A 251 6.00 -20.44 -15.74
CA ASN A 251 6.55 -19.35 -14.93
C ASN A 251 5.71 -19.06 -13.69
N LEU A 252 4.38 -19.24 -13.72
CA LEU A 252 3.53 -19.11 -12.53
C LEU A 252 3.59 -20.35 -11.64
N LYS A 253 3.68 -21.58 -12.19
CA LYS A 253 3.96 -22.79 -11.41
C LYS A 253 5.38 -22.79 -10.87
N LEU A 254 6.37 -22.28 -11.60
CA LEU A 254 7.78 -22.16 -11.19
C LEU A 254 7.93 -21.05 -10.18
N PHE A 255 7.30 -19.89 -10.36
CA PHE A 255 7.20 -18.86 -9.35
C PHE A 255 6.50 -19.40 -8.10
N ASN A 256 5.34 -20.05 -8.23
CA ASN A 256 4.64 -20.70 -7.10
C ASN A 256 5.43 -21.89 -6.52
N LEU A 257 6.29 -22.57 -7.28
CA LEU A 257 7.15 -23.67 -6.81
C LEU A 257 8.41 -23.15 -6.12
N LEU A 258 9.00 -22.05 -6.61
CA LEU A 258 10.09 -21.33 -5.98
C LEU A 258 9.59 -20.61 -4.72
N PHE A 259 8.38 -20.07 -4.75
CA PHE A 259 7.70 -19.53 -3.58
C PHE A 259 7.34 -20.64 -2.60
N ARG A 260 6.75 -21.76 -3.02
CA ARG A 260 6.56 -22.96 -2.17
C ARG A 260 7.88 -23.52 -1.63
N LYS A 261 9.00 -23.44 -2.37
CA LYS A 261 10.34 -23.80 -1.87
C LYS A 261 10.87 -22.77 -0.85
N ARG A 262 10.61 -21.47 -1.06
CA ARG A 262 10.97 -20.38 -0.14
C ARG A 262 10.13 -20.43 1.14
N ILE A 263 8.84 -20.72 1.07
CA ILE A 263 7.99 -20.94 2.24
C ILE A 263 8.36 -22.26 2.94
N LYS A 264 8.67 -23.33 2.19
CA LYS A 264 9.21 -24.57 2.78
C LYS A 264 10.60 -24.42 3.41
N TYR A 265 11.40 -23.41 3.05
CA TYR A 265 12.62 -23.09 3.81
C TYR A 265 12.28 -22.70 5.27
N TYR A 266 11.17 -21.99 5.47
CA TYR A 266 10.67 -21.64 6.80
C TYR A 266 9.97 -22.79 7.55
N GLU A 267 9.88 -24.00 6.99
CA GLU A 267 9.17 -25.16 7.60
C GLU A 267 9.78 -25.68 8.91
N ASN A 268 10.98 -25.19 9.28
CA ASN A 268 11.66 -25.48 10.55
C ASN A 268 11.83 -24.24 11.44
N TYR A 269 11.16 -23.14 11.10
CA TYR A 269 11.21 -21.87 11.83
C TYR A 269 9.85 -21.57 12.46
N TYR A 270 9.86 -21.20 13.75
CA TYR A 270 8.67 -20.79 14.50
C TYR A 270 8.21 -19.36 14.14
N GLU A 271 9.09 -18.57 13.53
CA GLU A 271 8.87 -17.17 13.16
C GLU A 271 9.03 -17.02 11.64
N ILE A 272 8.00 -16.49 10.97
CA ILE A 272 7.95 -16.35 9.51
C ILE A 272 7.66 -14.88 9.15
N ASN A 273 8.68 -14.20 8.63
CA ASN A 273 8.59 -12.79 8.22
C ASN A 273 8.52 -12.67 6.69
N LEU A 274 7.39 -12.16 6.20
CA LEU A 274 7.07 -11.94 4.79
C LEU A 274 6.59 -10.49 4.55
N ARG A 275 7.10 -9.54 5.35
CA ARG A 275 6.82 -8.11 5.21
C ARG A 275 7.46 -7.50 3.95
N ASN A 276 6.81 -6.50 3.35
CA ASN A 276 7.29 -5.76 2.16
C ASN A 276 7.59 -6.69 0.95
N GLN A 277 6.75 -7.69 0.67
CA GLN A 277 7.02 -8.73 -0.36
C GLN A 277 6.10 -8.64 -1.59
N ASN A 278 5.22 -7.63 -1.68
CA ASN A 278 4.18 -7.48 -2.71
C ASN A 278 3.28 -8.72 -2.85
N LEU A 279 2.98 -9.39 -1.74
CA LEU A 279 2.12 -10.58 -1.74
C LEU A 279 0.66 -10.21 -1.94
N THR A 280 -0.02 -10.95 -2.81
CA THR A 280 -1.45 -10.86 -3.09
C THR A 280 -2.19 -12.10 -2.59
N ASP A 281 -3.52 -12.06 -2.59
CA ASP A 281 -4.40 -13.15 -2.11
C ASP A 281 -4.09 -14.54 -2.70
N THR A 282 -3.61 -14.60 -3.94
CA THR A 282 -3.19 -15.85 -4.59
C THR A 282 -2.07 -16.56 -3.82
N HIS A 283 -1.16 -15.80 -3.20
CA HIS A 283 -0.06 -16.29 -2.38
C HIS A 283 -0.54 -16.80 -1.01
N MET A 284 -1.67 -16.29 -0.49
CA MET A 284 -2.19 -16.71 0.82
C MET A 284 -2.57 -18.19 0.81
N ASN A 285 -3.04 -18.73 -0.31
CA ASN A 285 -3.25 -20.18 -0.47
C ASN A 285 -1.97 -21.01 -0.22
N ILE A 286 -0.80 -20.47 -0.55
CA ILE A 286 0.49 -21.16 -0.35
C ILE A 286 0.92 -21.03 1.12
N ILE A 287 0.75 -19.85 1.71
CA ILE A 287 1.15 -19.55 3.08
C ILE A 287 0.23 -20.27 4.09
N THR A 288 -1.08 -20.28 3.88
CA THR A 288 -2.04 -21.06 4.67
C THR A 288 -1.68 -22.54 4.69
N GLU A 289 -1.41 -23.14 3.53
CA GLU A 289 -1.08 -24.57 3.44
C GLU A 289 0.28 -24.94 4.06
N GLN A 290 1.29 -24.06 4.01
CA GLN A 290 2.67 -24.42 4.39
C GLN A 290 3.17 -23.82 5.71
N ALA A 291 2.64 -22.66 6.13
CA ALA A 291 2.96 -22.03 7.41
C ALA A 291 1.87 -22.31 8.47
N ILE A 292 0.59 -22.10 8.13
CA ILE A 292 -0.51 -22.14 9.11
C ILE A 292 -0.95 -23.59 9.37
N LYS A 293 -1.44 -24.32 8.36
CA LYS A 293 -1.92 -25.72 8.53
C LYS A 293 -0.83 -26.72 8.97
N ASN A 294 0.44 -26.32 8.88
CA ASN A 294 1.59 -27.10 9.31
C ASN A 294 1.80 -27.08 10.84
N LYS A 295 1.06 -26.25 11.60
CA LYS A 295 1.07 -26.23 13.08
C LYS A 295 2.46 -26.01 13.74
N LYS A 296 3.40 -25.42 12.99
CA LYS A 296 4.76 -25.08 13.46
C LYS A 296 5.00 -23.57 13.58
N CYS A 297 4.29 -22.77 12.79
CA CYS A 297 4.42 -21.32 12.82
C CYS A 297 3.74 -20.77 14.07
N ILE A 298 4.48 -19.99 14.87
CA ILE A 298 4.00 -19.30 16.08
C ILE A 298 3.80 -17.81 15.78
N TRP A 299 4.67 -17.22 14.96
CA TRP A 299 4.67 -15.80 14.61
C TRP A 299 4.68 -15.65 13.09
N LEU A 300 3.68 -14.97 12.52
CA LEU A 300 3.57 -14.71 11.08
C LEU A 300 3.35 -13.22 10.80
N SER A 301 4.30 -12.60 10.08
CA SER A 301 4.14 -11.22 9.60
C SER A 301 4.01 -11.15 8.09
N LEU A 302 2.90 -10.53 7.66
CA LEU A 302 2.45 -10.30 6.30
C LEU A 302 2.24 -8.78 6.05
N GLN A 303 2.86 -7.94 6.87
CA GLN A 303 2.70 -6.47 6.82
C GLN A 303 3.16 -5.87 5.48
N ASN A 304 2.54 -4.76 5.08
CA ASN A 304 2.90 -3.98 3.88
C ASN A 304 2.98 -4.86 2.62
N ASN A 305 1.82 -5.40 2.25
CA ASN A 305 1.62 -6.25 1.09
C ASN A 305 0.32 -5.80 0.37
N GLN A 306 -0.20 -6.62 -0.54
CA GLN A 306 -1.42 -6.36 -1.33
C GLN A 306 -2.50 -7.40 -1.00
N ILE A 307 -2.64 -7.73 0.29
CA ILE A 307 -3.63 -8.69 0.79
C ILE A 307 -4.96 -7.98 0.96
N THR A 308 -6.03 -8.50 0.36
CA THR A 308 -7.38 -7.95 0.48
C THR A 308 -8.21 -8.70 1.53
N SER A 309 -9.48 -8.33 1.70
CA SER A 309 -10.48 -9.12 2.42
C SER A 309 -10.45 -10.62 2.02
N GLN A 310 -10.31 -10.93 0.73
CA GLN A 310 -10.28 -12.30 0.22
C GLN A 310 -9.05 -13.08 0.70
N GLY A 311 -7.88 -12.43 0.78
CA GLY A 311 -6.68 -13.04 1.34
C GLY A 311 -6.78 -13.30 2.83
N LEU A 312 -7.46 -12.43 3.60
CA LEU A 312 -7.74 -12.72 5.01
C LEU A 312 -8.72 -13.88 5.18
N CYS A 313 -9.74 -14.03 4.32
CA CYS A 313 -10.61 -15.21 4.36
C CYS A 313 -9.79 -16.52 4.21
N ILE A 314 -8.83 -16.55 3.29
CA ILE A 314 -7.93 -17.70 3.07
C ILE A 314 -7.00 -17.96 4.26
N ILE A 315 -6.61 -16.92 5.00
CA ILE A 315 -5.85 -17.05 6.27
C ILE A 315 -6.75 -17.60 7.38
N ALA A 316 -7.96 -17.06 7.54
CA ALA A 316 -8.95 -17.48 8.54
C ALA A 316 -9.40 -18.94 8.34
N ASP A 317 -9.57 -19.39 7.09
CA ASP A 317 -9.76 -20.80 6.75
C ASP A 317 -8.61 -21.69 7.24
N GLY A 318 -7.38 -21.18 7.23
CA GLY A 318 -6.21 -21.84 7.81
C GLY A 318 -6.24 -21.90 9.34
N LEU A 319 -6.84 -20.92 10.00
CA LEU A 319 -6.89 -20.82 11.46
C LEU A 319 -7.94 -21.75 12.09
N LYS A 320 -8.94 -22.22 11.34
CA LYS A 320 -9.98 -23.18 11.81
C LYS A 320 -9.42 -24.44 12.45
N GLU A 321 -8.25 -24.89 12.01
CA GLU A 321 -7.57 -26.09 12.51
C GLU A 321 -6.19 -25.77 13.13
N ASN A 322 -5.81 -24.49 13.28
CA ASN A 322 -4.48 -24.11 13.77
C ASN A 322 -4.47 -23.78 15.28
N ASP A 323 -3.65 -24.54 15.99
CA ASP A 323 -3.38 -24.50 17.42
C ASP A 323 -1.94 -24.01 17.74
N SER A 324 -1.22 -23.44 16.76
CA SER A 324 0.19 -23.06 16.92
C SER A 324 0.47 -21.56 16.81
N LEU A 325 -0.34 -20.81 16.05
CA LEU A 325 -0.05 -19.42 15.70
C LEU A 325 -0.51 -18.49 16.83
N GLU A 326 0.44 -17.99 17.60
CA GLU A 326 0.21 -17.06 18.71
C GLU A 326 0.18 -15.60 18.24
N SER A 327 0.81 -15.24 17.11
CA SER A 327 0.89 -13.86 16.60
C SER A 327 0.73 -13.74 15.08
N LEU A 328 -0.16 -12.85 14.64
CA LEU A 328 -0.45 -12.56 13.23
C LEU A 328 -0.44 -11.04 12.96
N TYR A 329 0.45 -10.60 12.07
CA TYR A 329 0.60 -9.19 11.69
C TYR A 329 0.23 -8.97 10.23
N LEU A 330 -0.80 -8.16 10.01
CA LEU A 330 -1.42 -7.85 8.72
C LEU A 330 -1.43 -6.34 8.44
N SER A 331 -0.69 -5.53 9.19
CA SER A 331 -0.68 -4.06 9.03
C SER A 331 -0.35 -3.61 7.61
N GLN A 332 -0.89 -2.47 7.15
CA GLN A 332 -0.62 -1.93 5.81
C GLN A 332 -1.02 -2.93 4.70
N ASN A 333 -2.30 -3.28 4.67
CA ASN A 333 -2.94 -4.12 3.65
C ASN A 333 -4.36 -3.58 3.36
N PHE A 334 -5.19 -4.30 2.63
CA PHE A 334 -6.51 -3.87 2.15
C PHE A 334 -7.64 -4.77 2.69
N VAL A 335 -7.57 -5.15 3.97
CA VAL A 335 -8.44 -6.16 4.59
C VAL A 335 -9.90 -5.71 4.75
N THR A 336 -10.14 -4.43 5.06
CA THR A 336 -11.47 -3.80 5.32
C THR A 336 -12.32 -4.49 6.42
N ASN A 337 -13.51 -3.93 6.68
CA ASN A 337 -14.56 -4.55 7.51
C ASN A 337 -14.98 -5.95 7.02
N VAL A 338 -14.95 -6.20 5.70
CA VAL A 338 -15.40 -7.48 5.10
C VAL A 338 -14.49 -8.65 5.49
N GLY A 339 -13.17 -8.47 5.39
CA GLY A 339 -12.20 -9.50 5.78
C GLY A 339 -12.18 -9.73 7.30
N VAL A 340 -12.31 -8.64 8.07
CA VAL A 340 -12.43 -8.72 9.53
C VAL A 340 -13.63 -9.58 9.95
N LYS A 341 -14.80 -9.38 9.33
CA LYS A 341 -16.02 -10.16 9.65
C LYS A 341 -15.76 -11.67 9.58
N TYR A 342 -15.18 -12.14 8.48
CA TYR A 342 -14.93 -13.56 8.29
C TYR A 342 -13.88 -14.10 9.28
N LEU A 343 -12.82 -13.34 9.57
CA LEU A 343 -11.86 -13.69 10.61
C LEU A 343 -12.53 -13.80 11.99
N THR A 344 -13.42 -12.86 12.33
CA THR A 344 -14.12 -12.87 13.63
C THR A 344 -15.07 -14.04 13.78
N GLU A 345 -15.78 -14.46 12.72
CA GLU A 345 -16.60 -15.67 12.73
C GLU A 345 -15.78 -16.94 13.08
N ILE A 346 -14.47 -16.95 12.76
CA ILE A 346 -13.57 -18.06 13.12
C ILE A 346 -13.00 -17.89 14.54
N LEU A 347 -12.52 -16.69 14.90
CA LEU A 347 -11.88 -16.43 16.19
C LEU A 347 -12.85 -16.42 17.39
N SER A 348 -14.15 -16.26 17.16
CA SER A 348 -15.20 -16.48 18.19
C SER A 348 -15.31 -17.96 18.59
N ASN A 349 -14.85 -18.89 17.76
CA ASN A 349 -14.81 -20.31 18.08
C ASN A 349 -13.43 -20.66 18.68
N ASN A 350 -13.42 -21.44 19.76
CA ASN A 350 -12.24 -21.71 20.59
C ASN A 350 -11.23 -22.69 19.96
N TYR A 351 -10.92 -22.54 18.67
CA TYR A 351 -9.98 -23.38 17.92
C TYR A 351 -8.56 -22.77 17.80
N SER A 352 -8.41 -21.45 18.05
CA SER A 352 -7.17 -20.72 17.78
C SER A 352 -6.47 -20.20 19.02
N ASN A 353 -5.16 -20.47 19.12
CA ASN A 353 -4.26 -19.97 20.16
C ASN A 353 -3.72 -18.54 19.87
N LEU A 354 -4.35 -17.79 18.97
CA LEU A 354 -3.90 -16.45 18.58
C LEU A 354 -4.02 -15.45 19.74
N THR A 355 -2.88 -14.99 20.26
CA THR A 355 -2.76 -14.00 21.33
C THR A 355 -2.61 -12.58 20.82
N LEU A 356 -1.98 -12.39 19.65
CA LEU A 356 -1.76 -11.09 19.03
C LEU A 356 -2.33 -11.04 17.60
N LEU A 357 -3.21 -10.07 17.37
CA LEU A 357 -3.79 -9.75 16.06
C LEU A 357 -3.53 -8.28 15.74
N CYS A 358 -2.68 -8.04 14.75
CA CYS A 358 -2.24 -6.71 14.36
C CYS A 358 -2.78 -6.35 12.96
N LEU A 359 -3.69 -5.38 12.92
CA LEU A 359 -4.51 -4.97 11.77
C LEU A 359 -4.40 -3.45 11.49
N ASP A 360 -3.35 -2.78 11.96
CA ASP A 360 -3.16 -1.34 11.76
C ASP A 360 -3.14 -0.97 10.25
N HIS A 361 -3.79 0.12 9.87
CA HIS A 361 -3.82 0.61 8.48
C HIS A 361 -4.33 -0.43 7.46
N ASN A 362 -5.63 -0.76 7.57
CA ASN A 362 -6.33 -1.75 6.74
C ASN A 362 -7.70 -1.29 6.20
N GLY A 363 -8.06 -0.01 6.37
CA GLY A 363 -9.37 0.53 5.97
C GLY A 363 -10.53 -0.03 6.81
N ILE A 364 -10.28 -0.37 8.08
CA ILE A 364 -11.30 -0.88 9.00
C ILE A 364 -12.16 0.29 9.49
N LYS A 365 -13.48 0.17 9.32
CA LYS A 365 -14.49 1.14 9.79
C LYS A 365 -15.21 0.61 11.02
N ASP A 366 -16.15 1.39 11.55
CA ASP A 366 -16.94 1.05 12.75
C ASP A 366 -17.57 -0.35 12.73
N GLU A 367 -18.06 -0.83 11.58
CA GLU A 367 -18.58 -2.19 11.43
C GLU A 367 -17.53 -3.27 11.75
N GLY A 368 -16.28 -3.08 11.31
CA GLY A 368 -15.20 -4.01 11.61
C GLY A 368 -14.79 -3.96 13.08
N ALA A 369 -14.82 -2.78 13.70
CA ALA A 369 -14.64 -2.64 15.15
C ALA A 369 -15.79 -3.30 15.94
N HIS A 370 -17.02 -3.27 15.40
CA HIS A 370 -18.19 -3.96 15.97
C HIS A 370 -18.05 -5.49 15.88
N TYR A 371 -17.65 -6.05 14.72
CA TYR A 371 -17.40 -7.48 14.58
C TYR A 371 -16.27 -7.98 15.51
N LEU A 372 -15.21 -7.18 15.68
CA LEU A 372 -14.15 -7.47 16.65
C LEU A 372 -14.68 -7.41 18.10
N ALA A 373 -15.54 -6.46 18.41
CA ALA A 373 -16.17 -6.36 19.73
C ALA A 373 -17.10 -7.56 20.01
N ASP A 374 -17.88 -8.03 19.04
CA ASP A 374 -18.69 -9.24 19.19
C ASP A 374 -17.84 -10.49 19.39
N MET A 375 -16.73 -10.64 18.67
CA MET A 375 -15.81 -11.77 18.84
C MET A 375 -15.12 -11.78 20.21
N LEU A 376 -14.77 -10.61 20.73
CA LEU A 376 -14.18 -10.48 22.08
C LEU A 376 -15.13 -10.94 23.20
N LYS A 377 -16.46 -11.02 22.97
CA LYS A 377 -17.41 -11.56 23.97
C LYS A 377 -17.14 -13.02 24.28
N GLU A 378 -16.78 -13.82 23.28
CA GLU A 378 -16.55 -15.27 23.43
C GLU A 378 -15.06 -15.65 23.44
N ASN A 379 -14.21 -14.92 22.70
CA ASN A 379 -12.79 -15.24 22.63
C ASN A 379 -12.09 -15.05 23.99
N ARG A 380 -11.21 -16.00 24.34
CA ARG A 380 -10.42 -16.00 25.59
C ARG A 380 -8.91 -16.19 25.37
N THR A 381 -8.42 -16.02 24.14
CA THR A 381 -7.01 -16.19 23.77
C THR A 381 -6.32 -14.89 23.38
N LEU A 382 -7.04 -13.94 22.79
CA LEU A 382 -6.47 -12.69 22.29
C LEU A 382 -6.14 -11.70 23.42
N THR A 383 -4.85 -11.45 23.66
CA THR A 383 -4.36 -10.45 24.63
C THR A 383 -4.05 -9.11 23.99
N ASP A 384 -3.75 -9.08 22.69
CA ASP A 384 -3.20 -7.91 21.99
C ASP A 384 -3.93 -7.68 20.66
N LEU A 385 -4.63 -6.54 20.55
CA LEU A 385 -5.38 -6.14 19.35
C LEU A 385 -4.91 -4.76 18.86
N TRP A 386 -4.30 -4.70 17.68
CA TRP A 386 -3.76 -3.45 17.12
C TRP A 386 -4.58 -3.00 15.92
N LEU A 387 -5.16 -1.80 15.99
CA LEU A 387 -6.15 -1.23 15.06
C LEU A 387 -5.82 0.22 14.68
N SER A 388 -4.57 0.67 14.84
CA SER A 388 -4.13 2.04 14.57
C SER A 388 -4.27 2.42 13.09
N TYR A 389 -4.37 3.72 12.78
CA TYR A 389 -4.39 4.28 11.42
C TYR A 389 -5.45 3.69 10.50
N ASN A 390 -6.60 3.31 11.07
CA ASN A 390 -7.82 2.89 10.39
C ASN A 390 -8.87 4.04 10.39
N ASP A 391 -10.07 3.75 9.90
CA ASP A 391 -11.20 4.68 9.78
C ASP A 391 -12.26 4.43 10.86
N ILE A 392 -11.84 4.07 12.08
CA ILE A 392 -12.73 3.84 13.23
C ILE A 392 -13.14 5.18 13.83
N SER A 393 -14.43 5.37 14.09
CA SER A 393 -15.00 6.54 14.76
C SER A 393 -15.39 6.23 16.21
N ASP A 394 -15.99 7.20 16.88
CA ASP A 394 -16.51 7.03 18.24
C ASP A 394 -17.51 5.86 18.39
N TYR A 395 -18.22 5.45 17.32
CA TYR A 395 -19.17 4.33 17.36
C TYR A 395 -18.48 2.96 17.41
N GLY A 396 -17.38 2.78 16.67
CA GLY A 396 -16.53 1.59 16.78
C GLY A 396 -15.80 1.53 18.12
N VAL A 397 -15.34 2.68 18.63
CA VAL A 397 -14.78 2.79 19.99
C VAL A 397 -15.83 2.44 21.04
N GLN A 398 -17.07 2.92 20.91
CA GLN A 398 -18.18 2.58 21.81
C GLN A 398 -18.44 1.05 21.83
N SER A 399 -18.38 0.39 20.67
CA SER A 399 -18.55 -1.06 20.58
C SER A 399 -17.44 -1.81 21.33
N LEU A 400 -16.17 -1.46 21.08
CA LEU A 400 -15.02 -2.05 21.78
C LEU A 400 -15.01 -1.74 23.28
N ALA A 401 -15.36 -0.51 23.67
CA ALA A 401 -15.41 -0.10 25.07
C ALA A 401 -16.52 -0.81 25.85
N ASN A 402 -17.67 -1.10 25.23
CA ASN A 402 -18.76 -1.84 25.86
C ASN A 402 -18.34 -3.29 26.20
N VAL A 403 -17.79 -4.05 25.25
CA VAL A 403 -17.38 -5.45 25.50
C VAL A 403 -16.25 -5.53 26.52
N LEU A 404 -15.29 -4.60 26.48
CA LEU A 404 -14.18 -4.56 27.45
C LEU A 404 -14.62 -4.15 28.85
N ARG A 405 -15.77 -3.48 29.01
CA ARG A 405 -16.30 -3.07 30.31
C ARG A 405 -16.86 -4.25 31.13
N SER A 406 -17.44 -5.26 30.48
CA SER A 406 -18.21 -6.31 31.16
C SER A 406 -17.98 -7.75 30.69
N ASP A 407 -17.58 -7.98 29.43
CA ASP A 407 -17.71 -9.31 28.81
C ASP A 407 -16.34 -9.97 28.53
N ASN A 408 -15.31 -9.16 28.21
CA ASN A 408 -13.97 -9.65 27.89
C ASN A 408 -12.97 -9.43 29.03
N GLU A 409 -12.51 -10.54 29.63
CA GLU A 409 -11.49 -10.57 30.68
C GLU A 409 -10.10 -11.04 30.17
N THR A 410 -9.78 -10.85 28.88
CA THR A 410 -8.54 -11.43 28.30
C THR A 410 -7.70 -10.45 27.48
N LEU A 411 -8.32 -9.49 26.81
CA LEU A 411 -7.60 -8.43 26.12
C LEU A 411 -6.85 -7.56 27.13
N MET A 412 -5.53 -7.61 27.05
CA MET A 412 -4.61 -6.83 27.85
C MET A 412 -4.27 -5.51 27.16
N GLN A 413 -4.31 -5.47 25.83
CA GLN A 413 -3.79 -4.35 25.05
C GLN A 413 -4.64 -4.01 23.83
N LEU A 414 -4.91 -2.71 23.65
CA LEU A 414 -5.67 -2.18 22.52
C LEU A 414 -5.00 -0.91 21.98
N TYR A 415 -4.61 -0.94 20.71
CA TYR A 415 -3.97 0.18 20.02
C TYR A 415 -4.93 0.78 18.98
N LEU A 416 -5.27 2.05 19.13
CA LEU A 416 -6.22 2.80 18.30
C LEU A 416 -5.64 4.13 17.80
N ASN A 417 -4.31 4.31 17.83
CA ASN A 417 -3.65 5.56 17.42
C ASN A 417 -4.04 5.98 15.98
N GLY A 418 -4.11 7.27 15.69
CA GLY A 418 -4.28 7.78 14.33
C GLY A 418 -5.61 7.46 13.65
N ASN A 419 -6.60 6.92 14.39
CA ASN A 419 -7.97 6.80 13.93
C ASN A 419 -8.64 8.19 14.01
N LYS A 420 -8.59 8.94 12.90
CA LYS A 420 -8.91 10.38 12.86
C LYS A 420 -10.39 10.71 13.07
N LEU A 421 -11.28 9.71 13.12
CA LEU A 421 -12.71 9.89 13.39
C LEU A 421 -13.06 9.69 14.88
N ILE A 422 -12.08 9.36 15.73
CA ILE A 422 -12.23 9.34 17.19
C ILE A 422 -12.15 10.77 17.74
N SER A 423 -13.18 11.20 18.45
CA SER A 423 -13.35 12.53 19.02
C SER A 423 -13.51 12.49 20.56
N ASP A 424 -13.79 13.64 21.16
CA ASP A 424 -14.11 13.73 22.59
C ASP A 424 -15.37 12.94 22.98
N TYR A 425 -16.24 12.55 22.04
CA TYR A 425 -17.42 11.74 22.33
C TYR A 425 -17.05 10.35 22.88
N SER A 426 -15.98 9.73 22.36
CA SER A 426 -15.38 8.48 22.88
C SER A 426 -15.00 8.54 24.36
N SER A 427 -14.66 9.72 24.89
CA SER A 427 -14.21 9.87 26.28
C SER A 427 -15.20 9.31 27.30
N ASN A 428 -16.51 9.40 27.02
CA ASN A 428 -17.56 8.88 27.91
C ASN A 428 -17.50 7.36 28.05
N PHE A 429 -17.38 6.66 26.92
CA PHE A 429 -17.38 5.19 26.88
C PHE A 429 -16.07 4.64 27.42
N LEU A 430 -14.94 5.24 27.03
CA LEU A 430 -13.61 4.86 27.48
C LEU A 430 -13.44 5.03 29.00
N VAL A 431 -13.93 6.15 29.58
CA VAL A 431 -13.97 6.31 31.06
C VAL A 431 -14.75 5.18 31.71
N SER A 432 -15.99 4.92 31.29
CA SER A 432 -16.81 3.84 31.87
C SER A 432 -16.18 2.44 31.73
N MET A 433 -15.37 2.24 30.68
CA MET A 433 -14.63 1.02 30.45
C MET A 433 -13.44 0.92 31.41
N PHE A 434 -12.61 1.95 31.57
CA PHE A 434 -11.51 1.94 32.54
C PHE A 434 -11.98 1.81 33.99
N GLU A 435 -13.13 2.41 34.34
CA GLU A 435 -13.74 2.26 35.68
C GLU A 435 -14.05 0.81 36.04
N SER A 436 -14.43 -0.03 35.06
CA SER A 436 -14.89 -1.41 35.31
C SER A 436 -13.90 -2.49 34.87
N ASN A 437 -13.19 -2.31 33.76
CA ASN A 437 -12.26 -3.29 33.20
C ASN A 437 -11.09 -3.55 34.17
N ARG A 438 -10.64 -4.80 34.22
CA ARG A 438 -9.59 -5.25 35.15
C ARG A 438 -8.44 -5.98 34.46
N THR A 439 -8.29 -5.90 33.15
CA THR A 439 -7.38 -6.73 32.35
C THR A 439 -6.54 -5.93 31.37
N LEU A 440 -7.16 -4.94 30.74
CA LEU A 440 -6.52 -3.94 29.90
C LEU A 440 -5.50 -3.14 30.73
N ASN A 441 -4.23 -3.21 30.32
CA ASN A 441 -3.11 -2.52 30.97
C ASN A 441 -2.36 -1.59 30.01
N THR A 442 -2.63 -1.69 28.71
CA THR A 442 -1.99 -0.90 27.66
C THR A 442 -3.04 -0.42 26.68
N PHE A 443 -3.28 0.89 26.62
CA PHE A 443 -4.25 1.50 25.71
C PHE A 443 -3.64 2.72 25.04
N TRP A 444 -3.66 2.76 23.71
CA TRP A 444 -3.00 3.80 22.92
C TRP A 444 -3.98 4.54 22.01
N LEU A 445 -4.04 5.87 22.14
CA LEU A 445 -4.99 6.75 21.44
C LEU A 445 -4.35 8.09 21.02
N GLN A 446 -3.07 8.04 20.63
CA GLN A 446 -2.33 9.19 20.08
C GLN A 446 -2.81 9.49 18.65
N ASP A 447 -2.56 10.70 18.14
CA ASP A 447 -2.93 11.15 16.78
C ASP A 447 -4.44 11.06 16.40
N CYS A 448 -5.32 10.86 17.38
CA CYS A 448 -6.77 10.97 17.24
C CYS A 448 -7.25 12.42 17.45
N CYS A 449 -8.46 12.75 16.97
CA CYS A 449 -9.05 14.10 16.98
C CYS A 449 -9.65 14.51 18.35
N LEU A 450 -8.91 14.21 19.41
CA LEU A 450 -9.23 14.56 20.79
C LEU A 450 -8.75 15.97 21.14
N SER A 451 -9.63 16.79 21.73
CA SER A 451 -9.26 18.09 22.27
C SER A 451 -8.42 17.95 23.54
N GLN A 452 -7.95 19.09 24.08
CA GLN A 452 -7.30 19.08 25.40
C GLN A 452 -8.29 18.72 26.51
N GLU A 453 -9.59 19.03 26.38
CA GLU A 453 -10.60 18.67 27.37
C GLU A 453 -10.86 17.15 27.37
N GLY A 454 -11.02 16.52 26.19
CA GLY A 454 -11.14 15.06 26.08
C GLY A 454 -9.92 14.32 26.60
N LYS A 455 -8.71 14.85 26.34
CA LYS A 455 -7.44 14.34 26.89
C LYS A 455 -7.37 14.47 28.41
N ILE A 456 -7.69 15.66 28.96
CA ILE A 456 -7.74 15.90 30.40
C ILE A 456 -8.74 14.94 31.06
N LYS A 457 -9.95 14.82 30.51
CA LYS A 457 -11.01 13.94 31.01
C LYS A 457 -10.60 12.47 31.03
N MET A 458 -9.98 11.93 29.97
CA MET A 458 -9.45 10.57 30.03
C MET A 458 -8.28 10.45 31.02
N SER A 459 -7.43 11.48 31.12
CA SER A 459 -6.32 11.48 32.07
C SER A 459 -6.78 11.53 33.54
N SER A 460 -7.87 12.24 33.87
CA SER A 460 -8.35 12.37 35.25
C SER A 460 -8.96 11.08 35.81
N TYR A 461 -9.49 10.21 34.94
CA TYR A 461 -9.89 8.85 35.31
C TYR A 461 -8.74 7.84 35.20
N SER A 462 -7.79 8.04 34.27
CA SER A 462 -6.50 7.33 34.25
C SER A 462 -5.56 7.71 35.41
N TYR A 463 -5.93 8.71 36.22
CA TYR A 463 -5.14 9.15 37.37
C TYR A 463 -5.25 8.20 38.57
N ASP A 464 -6.15 7.21 38.57
CA ASP A 464 -6.05 6.05 39.47
C ASP A 464 -5.10 4.97 38.92
N ASN A 465 -3.86 5.40 38.62
CA ASN A 465 -2.74 4.48 38.50
C ASN A 465 -2.46 3.74 39.81
N SER A 466 -3.10 4.08 40.95
CA SER A 466 -2.94 3.31 42.19
C SER A 466 -3.44 1.88 42.01
N ALA A 467 -4.44 1.61 41.15
CA ALA A 467 -4.83 0.23 40.82
C ALA A 467 -3.73 -0.53 40.06
N MET A 468 -3.02 0.13 39.14
CA MET A 468 -1.90 -0.47 38.41
C MET A 468 -0.62 -0.59 39.25
N ASP A 469 -0.34 0.38 40.11
CA ASP A 469 0.77 0.32 41.05
C ASP A 469 0.50 -0.66 42.20
N GLN A 470 -0.75 -0.81 42.66
CA GLN A 470 -1.18 -1.93 43.53
C GLN A 470 -0.96 -3.28 42.84
N ARG A 471 -1.20 -3.39 41.52
CA ARG A 471 -0.91 -4.62 40.76
C ARG A 471 0.58 -4.83 40.48
N ARG A 472 1.38 -3.76 40.50
CA ARG A 472 2.84 -3.79 40.42
C ARG A 472 3.51 -4.01 41.78
N SER A 473 2.86 -3.71 42.90
CA SER A 473 3.35 -3.91 44.27
C SER A 473 2.82 -5.19 44.94
N ASN A 474 1.63 -5.68 44.57
CA ASN A 474 1.04 -6.90 45.10
C ASN A 474 1.68 -8.15 44.47
N PHE A 475 2.97 -8.34 44.75
CA PHE A 475 3.75 -9.54 44.47
C PHE A 475 4.52 -9.93 45.73
N THR A 476 4.63 -11.22 46.01
CA THR A 476 5.47 -11.75 47.11
C THR A 476 6.81 -12.30 46.63
N ASN A 477 6.91 -12.66 45.35
CA ASN A 477 8.06 -13.38 44.77
C ASN A 477 8.98 -12.45 43.96
N LEU A 478 10.27 -12.46 44.31
CA LEU A 478 11.34 -11.72 43.65
C LEU A 478 12.25 -12.65 42.85
N TYR A 479 12.69 -12.15 41.70
CA TYR A 479 13.81 -12.67 40.93
C TYR A 479 15.07 -11.87 41.26
N VAL A 480 16.12 -12.57 41.67
CA VAL A 480 17.41 -12.00 42.06
C VAL A 480 18.50 -12.56 41.15
N LYS A 481 19.36 -11.71 40.59
CA LYS A 481 20.50 -12.13 39.73
C LYS A 481 21.74 -11.27 39.94
N ASN A 482 22.84 -11.69 39.29
CA ASN A 482 24.14 -11.02 39.25
C ASN A 482 24.94 -11.10 40.57
N PHE A 483 24.77 -12.18 41.33
CA PHE A 483 25.63 -12.52 42.46
C PHE A 483 26.73 -13.54 42.09
N GLY A 484 27.85 -13.51 42.81
CA GLY A 484 28.95 -14.47 42.64
C GLY A 484 28.60 -15.92 43.03
N LYS A 485 29.49 -16.86 42.69
CA LYS A 485 29.31 -18.30 43.01
C LYS A 485 29.32 -18.58 44.51
N ASP A 486 29.88 -17.68 45.31
CA ASP A 486 29.99 -17.78 46.77
C ASP A 486 28.68 -17.43 47.51
N MET A 487 27.66 -16.99 46.78
CA MET A 487 26.31 -16.76 47.31
C MET A 487 25.54 -18.09 47.37
N ASN A 488 25.06 -18.45 48.57
CA ASN A 488 24.22 -19.62 48.84
C ASN A 488 22.87 -19.18 49.44
N GLU A 489 21.91 -20.10 49.52
CA GLU A 489 20.56 -19.84 50.07
C GLU A 489 20.61 -19.24 51.48
N THR A 490 21.55 -19.65 52.34
CA THR A 490 21.68 -19.12 53.70
C THR A 490 22.04 -17.63 53.70
N LYS A 491 23.05 -17.23 52.91
CA LYS A 491 23.45 -15.83 52.75
C LYS A 491 22.35 -15.00 52.09
N LEU A 492 21.66 -15.57 51.10
CA LEU A 492 20.58 -14.90 50.37
C LEU A 492 19.34 -14.69 51.28
N CYS A 493 18.99 -15.68 52.11
CA CYS A 493 18.02 -15.53 53.20
C CYS A 493 18.42 -14.44 54.19
N GLN A 494 19.69 -14.41 54.64
CA GLN A 494 20.16 -13.42 55.61
C GLN A 494 20.12 -11.99 55.06
N LEU A 495 20.50 -11.79 53.79
CA LEU A 495 20.51 -10.49 53.13
C LEU A 495 19.10 -9.94 52.87
N PHE A 496 18.13 -10.81 52.55
CA PHE A 496 16.74 -10.40 52.29
C PHE A 496 15.87 -10.39 53.56
N GLY A 497 16.21 -11.18 54.58
CA GLY A 497 15.41 -11.33 55.81
C GLY A 497 15.37 -10.09 56.70
N THR A 498 16.31 -9.16 56.52
CA THR A 498 16.28 -7.82 57.13
C THR A 498 15.13 -6.94 56.62
N TYR A 499 14.46 -7.34 55.52
CA TYR A 499 13.35 -6.60 54.91
C TYR A 499 11.98 -7.26 55.16
N GLY A 500 11.92 -8.45 55.79
CA GLY A 500 10.67 -9.12 56.18
C GLY A 500 10.76 -10.65 56.25
N THR A 501 9.66 -11.30 56.64
CA THR A 501 9.57 -12.77 56.72
C THR A 501 9.71 -13.40 55.32
N ILE A 502 10.72 -14.25 55.13
CA ILE A 502 10.90 -15.05 53.92
C ILE A 502 10.18 -16.39 54.10
N THR A 503 9.29 -16.73 53.16
CA THR A 503 8.62 -18.04 53.09
C THR A 503 9.33 -19.03 52.17
N SER A 504 10.14 -18.54 51.22
CA SER A 504 11.00 -19.40 50.40
C SER A 504 12.21 -18.63 49.86
N CYS A 505 13.37 -19.28 49.81
CA CYS A 505 14.56 -18.79 49.13
C CYS A 505 15.21 -19.96 48.39
N LYS A 506 15.60 -19.77 47.12
CA LYS A 506 16.22 -20.82 46.31
C LYS A 506 17.11 -20.24 45.22
N ILE A 507 18.35 -20.69 45.15
CA ILE A 507 19.27 -20.38 44.05
C ILE A 507 19.07 -21.43 42.95
N GLN A 508 19.27 -21.02 41.70
CA GLN A 508 19.23 -21.93 40.57
C GLN A 508 20.64 -22.45 40.28
N THR A 509 20.80 -23.77 40.34
CA THR A 509 22.06 -24.47 40.08
C THR A 509 22.07 -25.10 38.69
N ASP A 510 23.26 -25.37 38.15
CA ASP A 510 23.46 -26.21 36.97
C ASP A 510 23.43 -27.71 37.30
N ASN A 511 23.60 -28.55 36.27
CA ASN A 511 23.57 -30.01 36.40
C ASN A 511 24.72 -30.56 37.27
N ASN A 512 25.73 -29.73 37.58
CA ASN A 512 26.88 -30.05 38.43
C ASN A 512 26.73 -29.44 39.84
N GLY A 513 25.56 -28.86 40.16
CA GLY A 513 25.28 -28.22 41.46
C GLY A 513 25.85 -26.81 41.63
N GLN A 514 26.49 -26.21 40.62
CA GLN A 514 27.06 -24.87 40.76
C GLN A 514 26.00 -23.78 40.54
N SER A 515 26.06 -22.70 41.33
CA SER A 515 25.18 -21.54 41.20
C SER A 515 25.26 -20.90 39.80
N LYS A 516 24.10 -20.69 39.17
CA LYS A 516 23.92 -19.95 37.91
C LYS A 516 23.93 -18.42 38.11
N GLY A 517 24.24 -17.92 39.30
CA GLY A 517 24.27 -16.49 39.61
C GLY A 517 22.89 -15.82 39.66
N PHE A 518 21.81 -16.61 39.81
CA PHE A 518 20.46 -16.13 40.02
C PHE A 518 19.62 -17.08 40.89
N GLY A 519 18.57 -16.54 41.50
CA GLY A 519 17.66 -17.24 42.40
C GLY A 519 16.35 -16.50 42.59
N PHE A 520 15.55 -16.99 43.54
CA PHE A 520 14.23 -16.47 43.87
C PHE A 520 14.08 -16.29 45.38
N VAL A 521 13.35 -15.26 45.80
CA VAL A 521 13.04 -14.97 47.20
C VAL A 521 11.55 -14.63 47.30
N ASN A 522 10.79 -15.43 48.04
CA ASN A 522 9.37 -15.23 48.28
C ASN A 522 9.16 -14.76 49.73
N PHE A 523 8.55 -13.60 49.91
CA PHE A 523 8.15 -13.09 51.21
C PHE A 523 6.77 -13.59 51.63
N GLU A 524 6.45 -13.45 52.91
CA GLU A 524 5.11 -13.69 53.46
C GLU A 524 4.10 -12.63 52.98
N ARG A 525 4.56 -11.39 52.80
CA ARG A 525 3.72 -10.23 52.47
C ARG A 525 4.26 -9.40 51.31
N PRO A 526 3.40 -8.78 50.47
CA PRO A 526 3.86 -7.99 49.33
C PRO A 526 4.65 -6.74 49.71
N GLU A 527 4.28 -6.08 50.81
CA GLU A 527 4.96 -4.84 51.25
C GLU A 527 6.44 -5.10 51.59
N MET A 528 6.74 -6.29 52.13
CA MET A 528 8.11 -6.74 52.40
C MET A 528 8.90 -6.98 51.10
N ALA A 529 8.27 -7.59 50.09
CA ALA A 529 8.91 -7.86 48.80
C ALA A 529 9.18 -6.56 48.02
N GLN A 530 8.25 -5.59 48.05
CA GLN A 530 8.47 -4.25 47.49
C GLN A 530 9.59 -3.52 48.23
N HIS A 531 9.59 -3.54 49.57
CA HIS A 531 10.63 -2.89 50.38
C HIS A 531 12.02 -3.49 50.14
N ALA A 532 12.13 -4.82 50.04
CA ALA A 532 13.37 -5.51 49.66
C ALA A 532 13.83 -5.12 48.24
N MET A 533 12.91 -5.07 47.27
CA MET A 533 13.23 -4.67 45.88
C MET A 533 13.79 -3.26 45.80
N MET A 534 13.16 -2.30 46.49
CA MET A 534 13.57 -0.89 46.46
C MET A 534 14.95 -0.63 47.10
N ASN A 535 15.36 -1.45 48.07
CA ASN A 535 16.64 -1.29 48.78
C ASN A 535 17.77 -2.17 48.23
N LEU A 536 17.48 -3.35 47.67
CA LEU A 536 18.50 -4.31 47.23
C LEU A 536 18.75 -4.31 45.71
N ASN A 537 17.88 -3.70 44.90
CA ASN A 537 18.16 -3.53 43.48
C ASN A 537 19.27 -2.48 43.26
N GLY A 538 20.39 -2.90 42.68
CA GLY A 538 21.62 -2.11 42.55
C GLY A 538 22.62 -2.28 43.70
N TYR A 539 22.30 -3.06 44.75
CA TYR A 539 23.17 -3.24 45.91
C TYR A 539 24.51 -3.90 45.55
N VAL A 540 25.62 -3.27 45.91
CA VAL A 540 26.98 -3.75 45.60
C VAL A 540 27.43 -4.78 46.63
N LEU A 541 27.65 -6.01 46.19
CA LEU A 541 28.24 -7.10 46.97
C LEU A 541 29.76 -6.91 47.17
N HIS A 542 30.32 -7.61 48.15
CA HIS A 542 31.77 -7.59 48.44
C HIS A 542 32.66 -8.09 47.29
N ASP A 543 32.10 -8.79 46.28
CA ASP A 543 32.80 -9.19 45.05
C ASP A 543 32.69 -8.14 43.92
N GLY A 544 32.23 -6.93 44.24
CA GLY A 544 32.07 -5.79 43.33
C GLY A 544 30.82 -5.84 42.45
N LYS A 545 30.00 -6.90 42.54
CA LYS A 545 28.81 -7.05 41.66
C LYS A 545 27.59 -6.34 42.23
N GLN A 546 26.88 -5.62 41.38
CA GLN A 546 25.56 -5.05 41.69
C GLN A 546 24.48 -6.12 41.55
N LEU A 547 23.77 -6.44 42.64
CA LEU A 547 22.56 -7.25 42.59
C LEU A 547 21.52 -6.58 41.69
N TYR A 548 20.85 -7.37 40.85
CA TYR A 548 19.57 -6.98 40.29
C TYR A 548 18.47 -7.69 41.06
N VAL A 549 17.48 -6.93 41.51
CA VAL A 549 16.30 -7.43 42.21
C VAL A 549 15.07 -6.85 41.53
N GLY A 550 14.18 -7.73 41.08
CA GLY A 550 12.92 -7.34 40.45
C GLY A 550 11.82 -8.35 40.75
N ARG A 551 10.57 -7.99 40.50
CA ARG A 551 9.43 -8.91 40.56
C ARG A 551 9.68 -10.16 39.72
N PHE A 552 9.27 -11.32 40.22
CA PHE A 552 9.23 -12.55 39.43
C PHE A 552 8.22 -12.44 38.27
N GLN A 553 8.70 -12.71 37.06
CA GLN A 553 7.91 -12.78 35.82
C GLN A 553 7.94 -14.21 35.27
N LYS A 554 6.84 -14.65 34.64
CA LYS A 554 6.83 -15.91 33.88
C LYS A 554 7.69 -15.79 32.62
N LYS A 555 8.13 -16.94 32.10
CA LYS A 555 9.01 -17.02 30.93
C LYS A 555 8.41 -16.35 29.68
N SER A 556 7.10 -16.48 29.47
CA SER A 556 6.34 -15.85 28.39
C SER A 556 6.27 -14.31 28.56
N GLU A 557 5.82 -13.85 29.72
CA GLU A 557 5.74 -12.42 30.08
C GLU A 557 7.07 -11.70 29.77
N ARG A 558 8.19 -12.26 30.25
CA ARG A 558 9.53 -11.72 30.03
C ARG A 558 9.98 -11.78 28.57
N GLN A 559 9.58 -12.79 27.80
CA GLN A 559 9.91 -12.86 26.37
C GLN A 559 9.18 -11.75 25.60
N ASN A 560 7.89 -11.56 25.88
CA ASN A 560 7.07 -10.54 25.24
C ASN A 560 7.52 -9.13 25.62
N GLU A 561 7.89 -8.88 26.88
CA GLU A 561 8.45 -7.58 27.29
C GLU A 561 9.84 -7.31 26.68
N LEU A 562 10.70 -8.32 26.53
CA LEU A 562 11.98 -8.18 25.83
C LEU A 562 11.81 -7.96 24.31
N LEU A 563 10.75 -8.50 23.70
CA LEU A 563 10.40 -8.20 22.31
C LEU A 563 9.87 -6.76 22.20
N ARG A 564 8.93 -6.33 23.05
CA ARG A 564 8.44 -4.94 23.11
C ARG A 564 9.55 -3.93 23.31
N ILE A 565 10.47 -4.18 24.23
CA ILE A 565 11.63 -3.30 24.47
C ILE A 565 12.56 -3.28 23.25
N ARG A 566 12.64 -4.35 22.43
CA ARG A 566 13.37 -4.31 21.15
C ARG A 566 12.60 -3.55 20.07
N GLU A 567 11.30 -3.76 19.95
CA GLU A 567 10.42 -3.11 18.96
C GLU A 567 10.30 -1.61 19.24
N GLU A 568 10.04 -1.21 20.49
CA GLU A 568 10.06 0.19 20.93
C GLU A 568 11.41 0.85 20.70
N ASN A 569 12.53 0.16 20.97
CA ASN A 569 13.85 0.71 20.69
C ASN A 569 14.14 0.78 19.17
N GLN A 570 13.62 -0.14 18.35
CA GLN A 570 13.68 -0.02 16.89
C GLN A 570 12.84 1.15 16.37
N HIS A 571 11.65 1.38 16.93
CA HIS A 571 10.82 2.55 16.61
C HIS A 571 11.49 3.86 17.07
N LYS A 572 12.09 3.89 18.28
CA LYS A 572 12.85 5.03 18.81
C LYS A 572 14.22 5.22 18.14
N GLN A 573 14.72 4.25 17.38
CA GLN A 573 15.96 4.32 16.57
C GLN A 573 15.71 4.34 15.05
N SER A 574 14.49 4.68 14.61
CA SER A 574 14.13 4.76 13.19
C SER A 574 14.71 6.02 12.51
N ASN A 575 16.03 6.04 12.30
CA ASN A 575 16.83 7.15 11.76
C ASN A 575 16.58 7.47 10.25
N ASN A 576 15.40 7.15 9.73
CA ASN A 576 15.04 7.29 8.31
C ASN A 576 14.96 8.75 7.80
N LEU A 577 15.07 9.74 8.70
CA LEU A 577 15.13 11.17 8.34
C LEU A 577 16.50 11.62 7.81
N SER A 578 17.55 10.81 7.98
CA SER A 578 18.93 11.16 7.60
C SER A 578 19.37 10.42 6.35
N LEU A 579 19.77 11.16 5.32
CA LEU A 579 20.35 10.62 4.09
C LEU A 579 21.87 10.74 4.10
N PHE A 580 22.54 9.70 3.63
CA PHE A 580 23.96 9.66 3.30
C PHE A 580 24.13 9.93 1.80
N VAL A 581 24.91 10.96 1.45
CA VAL A 581 25.18 11.38 0.08
C VAL A 581 26.66 11.20 -0.22
N SER A 582 26.99 10.57 -1.35
CA SER A 582 28.38 10.18 -1.68
C SER A 582 28.71 10.41 -3.15
N ASN A 583 30.01 10.42 -3.47
CA ASN A 583 30.58 10.84 -4.74
C ASN A 583 30.32 12.33 -5.08
N LEU A 584 30.28 13.18 -4.05
CA LEU A 584 30.23 14.63 -4.23
C LEU A 584 31.46 15.15 -4.99
N ASP A 585 31.23 16.19 -5.79
CA ASP A 585 32.27 17.02 -6.39
C ASP A 585 33.00 17.82 -5.28
N PRO A 586 34.35 17.97 -5.30
CA PRO A 586 35.08 18.75 -4.31
C PRO A 586 34.66 20.23 -4.19
N LEU A 587 33.96 20.77 -5.19
CA LEU A 587 33.39 22.13 -5.18
C LEU A 587 32.04 22.25 -4.45
N ILE A 588 31.45 21.13 -3.99
CA ILE A 588 30.20 21.16 -3.21
C ILE A 588 30.53 21.34 -1.73
N ASP A 589 30.01 22.42 -1.15
CA ASP A 589 29.99 22.68 0.29
C ASP A 589 28.60 22.40 0.91
N GLU A 590 28.52 22.56 2.23
CA GLU A 590 27.30 22.34 3.02
C GLU A 590 26.12 23.23 2.59
N GLN A 591 26.37 24.45 2.10
CA GLN A 591 25.33 25.39 1.68
C GLN A 591 24.77 25.02 0.30
N LEU A 592 25.64 24.70 -0.65
CA LEU A 592 25.22 24.23 -1.97
C LEU A 592 24.50 22.87 -1.86
N LEU A 593 24.97 21.98 -0.98
CA LEU A 593 24.30 20.71 -0.69
C LEU A 593 22.90 20.91 -0.09
N GLU A 594 22.70 21.90 0.77
CA GLU A 594 21.38 22.26 1.31
C GLU A 594 20.45 22.76 0.19
N VAL A 595 20.89 23.74 -0.60
CA VAL A 595 20.10 24.32 -1.71
C VAL A 595 19.67 23.25 -2.74
N ILE A 596 20.54 22.28 -3.04
CA ILE A 596 20.22 21.17 -3.96
C ILE A 596 19.09 20.26 -3.42
N PHE A 597 18.96 20.12 -2.10
CA PHE A 597 18.03 19.18 -1.46
C PHE A 597 16.74 19.85 -0.92
N THR A 598 16.74 21.14 -0.62
CA THR A 598 15.57 21.88 -0.10
C THR A 598 14.34 21.88 -1.03
N LYS A 599 14.52 21.60 -2.33
CA LYS A 599 13.40 21.38 -3.28
C LYS A 599 12.57 20.11 -3.01
N PHE A 600 13.01 19.21 -2.13
CA PHE A 600 12.28 17.98 -1.78
C PHE A 600 11.53 18.06 -0.44
N GLY A 601 11.86 19.05 0.39
CA GLY A 601 11.37 19.18 1.75
C GLY A 601 12.25 20.12 2.58
N ARG A 602 11.85 20.37 3.83
CA ARG A 602 12.62 21.20 4.75
C ARG A 602 13.85 20.44 5.25
N VAL A 603 15.00 20.75 4.66
CA VAL A 603 16.30 20.31 5.20
C VAL A 603 16.47 20.87 6.60
N THR A 604 16.83 20.01 7.56
CA THR A 604 17.02 20.34 8.98
C THR A 604 18.50 20.42 9.36
N LYS A 605 19.38 19.75 8.59
CA LYS A 605 20.84 19.79 8.75
C LYS A 605 21.54 19.28 7.49
N THR A 606 22.64 19.92 7.10
CA THR A 606 23.65 19.35 6.18
C THR A 606 25.01 19.26 6.87
N HIS A 607 25.88 18.37 6.38
CA HIS A 607 27.28 18.26 6.83
C HIS A 607 28.13 17.50 5.80
N ILE A 608 29.34 17.95 5.46
CA ILE A 608 30.26 17.22 4.57
C ILE A 608 31.46 16.71 5.36
N LEU A 609 31.78 15.43 5.16
CA LEU A 609 32.95 14.79 5.76
C LEU A 609 34.22 15.32 5.07
N ARG A 610 35.11 15.92 5.86
CA ARG A 610 36.37 16.52 5.39
C ARG A 610 37.58 15.76 5.94
N ASN A 611 38.75 15.98 5.36
CA ASN A 611 40.06 15.55 5.84
C ASN A 611 40.97 16.79 5.90
N GLY A 612 41.07 17.41 7.07
CA GLY A 612 41.52 18.81 7.14
C GLY A 612 40.63 19.69 6.25
N ASN A 613 41.22 20.49 5.37
CA ASN A 613 40.47 21.39 4.50
C ASN A 613 39.81 20.72 3.27
N GLN A 614 40.14 19.47 2.94
CA GLN A 614 39.68 18.80 1.72
C GLN A 614 38.41 17.97 1.94
N SER A 615 37.40 18.12 1.09
CA SER A 615 36.20 17.26 1.10
C SER A 615 36.53 15.81 0.76
N LYS A 616 35.97 14.84 1.50
CA LYS A 616 36.05 13.40 1.20
C LYS A 616 35.06 12.96 0.11
N GLY A 617 34.30 13.89 -0.47
CA GLY A 617 33.28 13.57 -1.47
C GLY A 617 32.04 12.88 -0.88
N VAL A 618 31.78 13.06 0.42
CA VAL A 618 30.69 12.41 1.16
C VAL A 618 30.10 13.41 2.16
N GLY A 619 28.78 13.43 2.31
CA GLY A 619 28.07 14.25 3.28
C GLY A 619 26.73 13.64 3.70
N PHE A 620 26.02 14.36 4.56
CA PHE A 620 24.72 13.98 5.09
C PHE A 620 23.71 15.11 4.88
N VAL A 621 22.45 14.73 4.66
CA VAL A 621 21.29 15.64 4.56
C VAL A 621 20.17 15.07 5.43
N CYS A 622 19.74 15.82 6.44
CA CYS A 622 18.61 15.47 7.30
C CYS A 622 17.37 16.25 6.87
N PHE A 623 16.21 15.60 6.85
CA PHE A 623 14.91 16.22 6.54
C PHE A 623 14.03 16.34 7.80
N ASN A 624 12.84 16.91 7.66
CA ASN A 624 11.86 17.04 8.73
C ASN A 624 10.88 15.85 8.74
N THR A 625 10.58 15.24 7.59
CA THR A 625 9.72 14.04 7.48
C THR A 625 10.34 12.91 6.65
N ILE A 626 9.79 11.69 6.78
CA ILE A 626 10.29 10.49 6.09
C ILE A 626 9.92 10.54 4.60
N GLU A 627 8.80 11.17 4.25
CA GLU A 627 8.35 11.39 2.87
C GLU A 627 9.32 12.30 2.12
N GLU A 628 9.76 13.40 2.73
CA GLU A 628 10.77 14.30 2.19
C GLU A 628 12.10 13.57 1.92
N ALA A 629 12.59 12.81 2.91
CA ALA A 629 13.82 12.02 2.80
C ALA A 629 13.71 10.94 1.71
N THR A 630 12.58 10.24 1.63
CA THR A 630 12.33 9.17 0.64
C THR A 630 12.21 9.74 -0.77
N LYS A 631 11.56 10.90 -0.93
CA LYS A 631 11.47 11.62 -2.20
C LYS A 631 12.86 12.06 -2.68
N ALA A 632 13.64 12.70 -1.81
CA ALA A 632 15.01 13.12 -2.12
C ALA A 632 15.93 11.93 -2.47
N LEU A 633 15.81 10.82 -1.74
CA LEU A 633 16.52 9.57 -2.03
C LEU A 633 16.22 9.06 -3.44
N ASN A 634 14.94 8.96 -3.81
CA ASN A 634 14.51 8.42 -5.09
C ASN A 634 14.83 9.36 -6.28
N GLU A 635 14.70 10.67 -6.10
CA GLU A 635 14.92 11.64 -7.19
C GLU A 635 16.40 12.01 -7.41
N MET A 636 17.26 11.93 -6.39
CA MET A 636 18.67 12.37 -6.48
C MET A 636 19.70 11.25 -6.64
N ASN A 637 19.38 10.00 -6.27
CA ASN A 637 20.32 8.90 -6.41
C ASN A 637 20.68 8.64 -7.89
N GLY A 638 21.95 8.82 -8.24
CA GLY A 638 22.47 8.73 -9.61
C GLY A 638 22.38 10.03 -10.43
N LYS A 639 21.92 11.15 -9.87
CA LYS A 639 21.89 12.45 -10.59
C LYS A 639 23.28 13.08 -10.66
N TRP A 640 23.61 13.64 -11.82
CA TRP A 640 24.82 14.42 -12.03
C TRP A 640 24.70 15.81 -11.40
N ILE A 641 25.69 16.17 -10.58
CA ILE A 641 25.86 17.47 -9.94
C ILE A 641 27.31 17.90 -10.17
N LEU A 642 27.50 19.06 -10.80
CA LEU A 642 28.81 19.48 -11.32
C LEU A 642 29.47 18.36 -12.15
N SER A 643 30.69 17.92 -11.83
CA SER A 643 31.40 16.91 -12.64
C SER A 643 31.05 15.45 -12.33
N LYS A 644 30.15 15.15 -11.37
CA LYS A 644 29.96 13.78 -10.87
C LYS A 644 28.49 13.36 -10.64
N PRO A 645 28.14 12.08 -10.85
CA PRO A 645 26.89 11.51 -10.34
C PRO A 645 26.96 11.26 -8.84
N ILE A 646 26.02 11.81 -8.07
CA ILE A 646 25.92 11.58 -6.62
C ILE A 646 25.12 10.31 -6.31
N TYR A 647 25.46 9.62 -5.23
CA TYR A 647 24.72 8.43 -4.76
C TYR A 647 24.14 8.68 -3.37
N VAL A 648 22.84 8.44 -3.22
CA VAL A 648 22.07 8.74 -2.01
C VAL A 648 21.56 7.43 -1.40
N LYS A 649 21.64 7.32 -0.06
CA LYS A 649 21.19 6.16 0.73
C LYS A 649 20.61 6.63 2.07
N LEU A 650 19.83 5.78 2.75
CA LEU A 650 19.49 6.00 4.16
C LEU A 650 20.76 5.90 5.03
N SER A 651 20.90 6.79 6.01
CA SER A 651 22.04 6.84 6.92
C SER A 651 21.77 6.03 8.19
N THR A 652 22.69 5.12 8.52
CA THR A 652 22.65 4.38 9.79
C THR A 652 23.73 4.89 10.74
N ASN A 653 23.29 5.31 11.94
CA ASN A 653 24.08 5.78 13.09
C ASN A 653 24.83 7.12 12.93
N MET A 654 24.32 8.15 13.61
CA MET A 654 25.12 9.21 14.21
C MET A 654 25.19 8.97 15.72
N ASN A 655 26.21 8.27 16.20
CA ASN A 655 26.64 8.20 17.61
C ASN A 655 27.90 7.34 17.78
N SER A 656 29.06 7.86 17.36
CA SER A 656 30.39 7.37 17.80
C SER A 656 31.50 8.30 17.28
N GLU A 657 31.67 9.46 17.91
CA GLU A 657 32.99 10.09 17.93
C GLU A 657 33.87 9.44 19.01
N GLN A 658 35.17 9.36 18.73
CA GLN A 658 36.31 8.95 19.59
C GLN A 658 36.72 7.47 19.63
N SER A 659 37.96 7.22 19.18
CA SER A 659 38.72 5.94 19.17
C SER A 659 38.10 4.82 18.31
N ILE A 660 38.86 3.88 17.71
CA ILE A 660 40.20 3.34 17.97
C ILE A 660 41.04 3.25 16.68
N THR A 661 42.37 3.27 16.80
CA THR A 661 43.33 3.10 15.69
C THR A 661 43.41 1.66 15.15
N PRO A 662 43.53 1.44 13.83
CA PRO A 662 43.67 0.09 13.26
C PRO A 662 45.09 -0.47 13.39
N SER A 663 45.20 -1.76 13.73
CA SER A 663 46.43 -2.57 13.65
C SER A 663 46.18 -3.82 12.77
N PRO A 664 47.21 -4.36 12.08
CA PRO A 664 47.01 -5.31 10.97
C PRO A 664 46.98 -6.79 11.39
N PRO A 665 46.20 -7.66 10.71
CA PRO A 665 46.17 -9.10 10.95
C PRO A 665 47.13 -9.90 10.05
N THR A 666 47.95 -10.77 10.64
CA THR A 666 48.75 -11.83 9.97
C THR A 666 48.81 -13.09 10.90
N PRO A 667 49.15 -14.33 10.45
CA PRO A 667 48.07 -15.23 9.99
C PRO A 667 48.20 -16.75 10.35
N SER A 668 47.14 -17.50 10.05
CA SER A 668 47.13 -18.90 9.53
C SER A 668 47.39 -20.12 10.46
N ILE A 669 47.15 -21.32 9.87
CA ILE A 669 47.40 -22.71 10.37
C ILE A 669 46.38 -23.16 11.45
N SER A 670 45.33 -23.99 11.20
CA SER A 670 45.20 -25.36 10.58
C SER A 670 45.58 -26.50 11.56
N SER A 671 45.09 -27.76 11.46
CA SER A 671 44.49 -28.49 10.33
C SER A 671 43.70 -29.79 10.71
N ALA A 672 42.66 -30.12 9.90
CA ALA A 672 42.35 -31.47 9.34
C ALA A 672 41.94 -32.64 10.31
N THR A 673 41.53 -33.85 9.88
CA THR A 673 41.56 -34.56 8.56
C THR A 673 40.47 -35.66 8.43
N ILE A 674 40.50 -36.46 7.35
CA ILE A 674 39.87 -37.79 7.04
C ILE A 674 38.57 -37.76 6.21
N THR A 675 38.35 -38.57 5.15
CA THR A 675 39.21 -39.00 3.99
C THR A 675 38.34 -39.48 2.79
N SER A 676 38.18 -38.63 1.77
CA SER A 676 38.30 -38.97 0.32
C SER A 676 37.54 -40.22 -0.27
N PRO A 677 37.92 -40.77 -1.45
CA PRO A 677 37.40 -40.40 -2.79
C PRO A 677 36.80 -41.63 -3.57
N PRO A 678 36.58 -41.65 -4.92
CA PRO A 678 36.66 -40.60 -5.97
C PRO A 678 35.46 -40.53 -6.96
N THR A 679 35.45 -39.52 -7.85
CA THR A 679 35.23 -39.64 -9.33
C THR A 679 35.75 -38.34 -10.01
N ILE A 680 36.01 -38.38 -11.32
CA ILE A 680 36.81 -37.45 -12.14
C ILE A 680 35.95 -36.98 -13.33
N ARG A 681 35.97 -35.77 -13.92
CA ARG A 681 36.54 -34.39 -13.74
C ARG A 681 35.82 -33.51 -14.82
N MET A 682 35.94 -32.19 -15.07
CA MET A 682 36.37 -30.88 -14.50
C MET A 682 36.07 -29.82 -15.60
N PRO A 683 36.09 -28.49 -15.39
CA PRO A 683 35.78 -27.68 -14.20
C PRO A 683 34.77 -26.53 -14.52
N TYR A 684 34.36 -25.74 -13.51
CA TYR A 684 33.80 -24.39 -13.74
C TYR A 684 34.89 -23.33 -13.62
N PHE A 685 34.81 -22.28 -14.46
CA PHE A 685 35.46 -20.99 -14.23
C PHE A 685 34.40 -19.89 -14.21
N ASN A 686 34.58 -18.88 -13.35
CA ASN A 686 33.65 -17.77 -13.18
C ASN A 686 34.42 -16.47 -12.86
N THR A 687 34.64 -15.63 -13.87
CA THR A 687 35.12 -14.24 -13.73
C THR A 687 34.75 -13.43 -14.99
N PRO A 688 34.52 -12.11 -14.89
CA PRO A 688 33.99 -11.30 -15.99
C PRO A 688 35.06 -10.54 -16.79
N MET A 689 34.77 -10.18 -18.05
CA MET A 689 35.40 -9.05 -18.75
C MET A 689 34.55 -8.53 -19.93
N MET A 690 34.84 -7.31 -20.37
CA MET A 690 34.06 -6.51 -21.33
C MET A 690 34.23 -6.92 -22.80
N PHE A 691 33.17 -6.68 -23.59
CA PHE A 691 33.25 -6.15 -24.96
C PHE A 691 32.31 -4.94 -25.02
N TYR A 692 32.81 -3.70 -25.11
CA TYR A 692 33.25 -3.00 -26.33
C TYR A 692 32.17 -2.83 -27.40
N LEU A 693 31.65 -1.60 -27.52
CA LEU A 693 31.16 -1.08 -28.80
C LEU A 693 32.37 -0.70 -29.67
N PRO A 694 32.32 -0.93 -31.01
CA PRO A 694 33.25 -0.32 -31.95
C PRO A 694 32.84 1.13 -32.27
N THR A 695 33.80 1.97 -32.65
CA THR A 695 33.55 3.39 -32.98
C THR A 695 34.38 3.83 -34.19
N LEU A 696 33.89 4.87 -34.88
CA LEU A 696 34.55 5.70 -35.90
C LEU A 696 34.82 5.10 -37.30
N MET A 697 34.19 5.71 -38.29
CA MET A 697 34.92 6.37 -39.37
C MET A 697 34.41 7.81 -39.53
N ALA A 698 35.26 8.68 -40.09
CA ALA A 698 35.05 10.10 -40.41
C ALA A 698 35.98 10.43 -41.61
N PRO A 699 36.08 11.67 -42.16
CA PRO A 699 35.38 12.93 -41.86
C PRO A 699 34.83 13.65 -43.12
N THR A 700 34.30 14.88 -42.96
CA THR A 700 34.76 16.12 -43.67
C THR A 700 34.01 17.38 -43.19
N GLN A 701 34.78 18.43 -42.85
CA GLN A 701 34.65 19.89 -43.16
C GLN A 701 33.26 20.52 -43.46
N SER A 702 32.93 21.77 -43.09
CA SER A 702 33.72 22.94 -42.61
C SER A 702 32.88 24.02 -41.89
N ASN A 703 33.50 24.85 -41.03
CA ASN A 703 33.30 26.30 -40.78
C ASN A 703 31.87 26.88 -40.50
N ASN A 704 31.62 27.89 -39.64
CA ASN A 704 32.49 28.79 -38.85
C ASN A 704 31.74 29.36 -37.60
N TYR A 705 32.50 29.96 -36.67
CA TYR A 705 32.08 30.75 -35.47
C TYR A 705 31.58 32.18 -35.82
N PRO A 706 31.16 33.09 -34.87
CA PRO A 706 31.21 33.08 -33.38
C PRO A 706 29.92 33.56 -32.62
N LEU A 707 30.04 33.68 -31.28
CA LEU A 707 29.10 34.37 -30.36
C LEU A 707 29.53 35.82 -30.06
N SER A 708 28.58 36.71 -29.75
CA SER A 708 28.65 37.91 -28.85
C SER A 708 27.23 38.52 -28.76
N ILE A 709 26.58 38.78 -27.62
CA ILE A 709 26.84 39.70 -26.47
C ILE A 709 26.52 41.18 -26.79
N ASP A 710 25.29 41.59 -26.38
CA ASP A 710 24.85 42.89 -25.81
C ASP A 710 25.13 44.26 -26.53
N PRO A 711 24.52 45.39 -26.11
CA PRO A 711 23.10 45.67 -25.79
C PRO A 711 22.59 47.01 -26.43
N LEU A 712 21.53 47.64 -25.85
CA LEU A 712 21.04 49.05 -25.95
C LEU A 712 19.84 49.42 -26.87
N ASN A 713 18.74 49.77 -26.18
CA ASN A 713 17.81 50.91 -26.36
C ASN A 713 17.85 51.81 -27.62
N LEU A 714 16.64 52.17 -28.08
CA LEU A 714 16.26 53.58 -28.35
C LEU A 714 14.74 53.79 -28.17
N GLN A 715 14.30 55.04 -27.96
CA GLN A 715 12.96 55.40 -27.44
C GLN A 715 12.13 56.28 -28.41
N THR A 716 10.80 56.12 -28.35
CA THR A 716 9.75 57.19 -28.40
C THR A 716 8.47 56.57 -27.80
N GLN A 717 7.85 57.01 -26.70
CA GLN A 717 7.05 58.25 -26.50
C GLN A 717 5.88 58.42 -27.51
N SER A 718 4.65 58.80 -27.13
CA SER A 718 4.19 59.50 -25.91
C SER A 718 2.72 59.22 -25.46
N THR A 719 2.50 59.15 -24.13
CA THR A 719 1.39 59.70 -23.29
C THR A 719 -0.08 59.78 -23.82
N LYS A 720 -1.14 59.35 -23.11
CA LYS A 720 -1.73 60.01 -21.90
C LYS A 720 -2.89 59.21 -21.25
N GLU A 721 -2.95 59.26 -19.91
CA GLU A 721 -4.09 59.50 -18.96
C GLU A 721 -5.55 59.02 -19.26
N TYR A 722 -6.48 58.81 -18.30
CA TYR A 722 -6.59 58.28 -16.91
C TYR A 722 -8.02 58.61 -16.38
N SER A 723 -8.94 57.63 -16.27
CA SER A 723 -10.15 57.63 -15.37
C SER A 723 -11.20 58.77 -15.53
N PRO A 724 -12.31 58.88 -14.73
CA PRO A 724 -12.94 58.00 -13.71
C PRO A 724 -14.46 57.67 -13.99
N PRO A 725 -15.21 56.98 -13.09
CA PRO A 725 -16.63 56.62 -13.29
C PRO A 725 -17.66 57.46 -12.47
N PRO A 726 -18.98 57.34 -12.74
CA PRO A 726 -20.06 57.95 -11.94
C PRO A 726 -20.82 56.96 -11.01
N SER A 727 -21.52 57.49 -9.99
CA SER A 727 -22.28 56.71 -8.98
C SER A 727 -23.58 57.40 -8.53
N SER A 728 -24.62 56.61 -8.16
CA SER A 728 -25.89 56.99 -7.50
C SER A 728 -26.87 57.88 -8.33
N MET A 729 -28.20 57.90 -8.13
CA MET A 729 -29.06 57.56 -6.98
C MET A 729 -30.41 56.87 -7.34
N LEU A 730 -31.03 56.24 -6.32
CA LEU A 730 -32.46 56.18 -5.89
C LEU A 730 -33.55 56.69 -6.88
N THR A 731 -34.73 56.06 -7.06
CA THR A 731 -35.82 55.99 -6.04
C THR A 731 -36.95 54.95 -6.33
N SER A 732 -37.45 54.31 -5.24
CA SER A 732 -38.85 53.93 -4.89
C SER A 732 -39.82 53.16 -5.82
N SER A 733 -40.72 52.40 -5.15
CA SER A 733 -42.07 51.92 -5.54
C SER A 733 -42.21 50.79 -6.58
N SER A 734 -43.32 50.03 -6.63
CA SER A 734 -43.94 49.13 -5.63
C SER A 734 -45.20 48.46 -6.21
N THR A 735 -45.46 47.17 -5.92
CA THR A 735 -46.73 46.43 -6.22
C THR A 735 -47.11 46.31 -7.73
N THR A 736 -47.89 45.32 -8.22
CA THR A 736 -48.82 44.36 -7.59
C THR A 736 -49.01 43.08 -8.43
N ASN A 737 -49.23 41.95 -7.74
CA ASN A 737 -50.19 40.84 -8.01
C ASN A 737 -50.53 40.25 -9.42
N THR A 738 -50.47 38.90 -9.42
CA THR A 738 -51.44 37.90 -9.95
C THR A 738 -51.73 37.68 -11.44
N LYS A 739 -51.58 36.40 -11.83
CA LYS A 739 -52.47 35.55 -12.67
C LYS A 739 -52.90 36.08 -14.06
N GLN A 740 -52.47 35.35 -15.09
CA GLN A 740 -53.27 34.24 -15.61
C GLN A 740 -52.39 33.00 -15.80
#